data_AF-A0A1H4MMN6-F1
#
_entry.id   AF-A0A1H4MMN6-F1
#
_cell.length_a   1.000
_cell.length_b   1.000
_cell.length_c   1.000
_cell.angle_alpha   90.00
_cell.angle_beta   90.00
_cell.angle_gamma   90.00
#
_symmetry.space_group_name_H-M   'P 1'
#
loop_
_entity.id
_entity.type
_entity.pdbx_description
1 polymer ?
#
loop_
_entity_poly.entity_id
_entity_poly.type
_entity_poly.pdbx_seq_one_letter_code
_entity_poly.pdbx_strand_id
1 'polypeptide(L)'
;MSSDTTPPAPLLPITGPSLTQPSLLPLPVLNVQDTATAGAPTAASGSDPLHRFRLPASSSNLLPAPGADGFRVQAQRRYVDIQSGGTVLVEFDSAVGMYRAKRRNELTASGPALRLNPESRTWRLAAESLPGESSIKPTHVPQPAPAQQLPAQSYVDIAHYTWEPQATNLHGYVVMHRKQDADPLVGPATQYAFVDMNGHFVRVDPPDTPIIQPAQQIPAWTDYDIWDFYGLQGAQISRFRAEVASTGNKPQWAQPRTNRRRKPHLINELRRWMAPDKQQDEFAELMEPHSYGQLKAMFDNVQLNQRHPQPTPQKRPLIDEQPGPSKKRPLIEDLSGPGLPATPPRLPDTQPTTETGNTPDYVEMARVTAEERGKLLEQLQVRMNLRGPHKTLDEVAATMKPYNLSNRQLTQMLAEIQANGTAPQWAENHKQTSIDETNINRFNDAYEELLPEIFSLRNRGRGFTDFNANYTRTYLDGLLAYAGYKRNKYNCLYRTDIPAMFRGDDRTPFEFSRDGHMLPRQDLGEGSTTQKAVSATFSLNNAKQYIRQFGKQSGIKELLYDTQYHKYPGDLSRTESSDTESVDSAADSDTDSGSDSEPGRITEKDYYPKRLNQNIAFCYLLDTRNIEIVPARENYHFNRDALDESKRTGGKTWFPDDDLEGHISISSRGFSADRIWLVNSTFTRAARVSDIYLQSYVHADHSTRGEADSIEERTWAGANNLSDYDMLIDQVAAANKPVINFPAGKEVFSNDVVFTPDLITPTTA
;
A
#
# COMPACT_ATOMS: atom_id res chain seq x y z
N MET A 1 -3.94 73.06 -43.55
CA MET A 1 -4.07 74.25 -42.67
C MET A 1 -4.58 73.77 -41.33
N SER A 2 -4.16 74.42 -40.25
CA SER A 2 -4.69 74.28 -38.88
C SER A 2 -6.20 74.63 -38.83
N SER A 3 -6.99 74.40 -37.78
CA SER A 3 -6.73 74.10 -36.34
C SER A 3 -7.96 73.31 -35.81
N ASP A 4 -7.85 72.30 -34.94
CA ASP A 4 -7.53 72.30 -33.49
C ASP A 4 -8.71 72.64 -32.54
N THR A 5 -9.15 71.68 -31.72
CA THR A 5 -9.85 71.81 -30.41
C THR A 5 -9.96 70.43 -29.72
N THR A 6 -9.58 70.35 -28.45
CA THR A 6 -9.56 69.15 -27.55
C THR A 6 -9.59 69.67 -26.09
N PRO A 7 -9.53 68.87 -24.99
CA PRO A 7 -9.98 67.49 -24.65
C PRO A 7 -10.79 67.56 -23.30
N PRO A 8 -10.60 66.76 -22.21
CA PRO A 8 -10.27 65.32 -21.97
C PRO A 8 -11.39 64.57 -21.16
N ALA A 9 -11.38 63.26 -20.90
CA ALA A 9 -10.52 62.50 -19.96
C ALA A 9 -10.66 60.95 -20.15
N PRO A 10 -9.75 60.09 -19.61
CA PRO A 10 -9.22 58.97 -20.43
C PRO A 10 -9.43 57.53 -19.92
N LEU A 11 -9.10 56.56 -20.79
CA LEU A 11 -9.02 55.11 -20.57
C LEU A 11 -7.59 54.64 -20.21
N LEU A 12 -7.46 53.47 -19.55
CA LEU A 12 -6.19 52.82 -19.21
C LEU A 12 -5.77 51.74 -20.25
N PRO A 13 -4.47 51.59 -20.57
CA PRO A 13 -3.97 50.58 -21.52
C PRO A 13 -3.18 49.41 -20.89
N ILE A 14 -2.83 48.45 -21.75
CA ILE A 14 -2.13 47.17 -21.50
C ILE A 14 -0.66 47.25 -21.99
N THR A 15 0.32 46.62 -21.33
CA THR A 15 1.53 46.02 -21.95
C THR A 15 2.32 45.09 -20.99
N GLY A 16 3.15 44.19 -21.54
CA GLY A 16 3.85 43.10 -20.84
C GLY A 16 5.29 43.39 -20.33
N PRO A 17 6.04 42.36 -19.88
CA PRO A 17 7.19 42.53 -18.98
C PRO A 17 8.59 42.36 -19.62
N SER A 18 9.62 43.01 -19.05
CA SER A 18 11.02 42.54 -19.09
C SER A 18 11.92 43.15 -17.99
N LEU A 19 12.56 42.26 -17.22
CA LEU A 19 13.87 42.35 -16.54
C LEU A 19 14.38 43.68 -15.91
N THR A 20 14.59 43.69 -14.58
CA THR A 20 15.83 44.21 -13.92
C THR A 20 15.92 43.81 -12.42
N GLN A 21 17.14 43.76 -11.86
CA GLN A 21 17.45 43.34 -10.48
C GLN A 21 17.40 44.50 -9.45
N PRO A 22 17.23 44.23 -8.13
CA PRO A 22 17.19 45.26 -7.07
C PRO A 22 18.54 45.49 -6.37
N SER A 23 18.71 46.64 -5.68
CA SER A 23 19.82 46.88 -4.72
C SER A 23 19.53 47.95 -3.65
N LEU A 24 19.65 47.51 -2.38
CA LEU A 24 20.26 48.16 -1.19
C LEU A 24 19.68 49.44 -0.52
N LEU A 25 19.24 49.23 0.75
CA LEU A 25 19.59 50.00 1.99
C LEU A 25 18.96 51.40 2.22
N PRO A 26 18.77 51.91 3.49
CA PRO A 26 19.74 51.84 4.62
C PRO A 26 19.23 51.61 6.07
N LEU A 27 20.21 51.48 6.99
CA LEU A 27 20.13 51.43 8.47
C LEU A 27 20.26 52.84 9.09
N PRO A 28 19.84 53.09 10.34
CA PRO A 28 20.73 52.96 11.54
C PRO A 28 19.96 52.31 12.74
N VAL A 29 20.36 52.27 14.02
CA VAL A 29 21.43 52.90 14.86
C VAL A 29 21.94 51.84 15.89
N LEU A 30 23.09 52.08 16.53
CA LEU A 30 23.56 51.32 17.73
C LEU A 30 22.93 51.82 19.03
N ASN A 31 22.88 50.96 20.05
CA ASN A 31 22.99 51.40 21.45
C ASN A 31 23.96 50.49 22.23
N VAL A 32 24.84 51.09 23.03
CA VAL A 32 25.93 50.41 23.76
C VAL A 32 25.60 50.35 25.24
N GLN A 33 25.93 49.23 25.91
CA GLN A 33 26.13 49.18 27.35
C GLN A 33 27.46 48.49 27.66
N ASP A 34 28.18 49.05 28.62
CA ASP A 34 29.61 48.81 28.83
C ASP A 34 29.94 47.68 29.81
N THR A 35 31.03 46.98 29.47
CA THR A 35 31.99 46.30 30.37
C THR A 35 31.51 45.24 31.38
N ALA A 36 32.02 44.02 31.17
CA ALA A 36 32.77 43.32 32.22
C ALA A 36 34.20 43.05 31.69
N THR A 37 35.21 43.44 32.46
CA THR A 37 36.60 43.59 31.99
C THR A 37 37.33 42.25 31.81
N ALA A 38 38.17 42.15 30.77
CA ALA A 38 39.03 41.00 30.55
C ALA A 38 40.12 40.86 31.63
N GLY A 39 40.29 39.66 32.17
CA GLY A 39 41.46 39.29 32.96
C GLY A 39 42.70 39.12 32.07
N ALA A 40 43.65 40.05 32.17
CA ALA A 40 44.99 39.88 31.62
C ALA A 40 45.80 38.83 32.43
N PRO A 41 46.85 38.21 31.85
CA PRO A 41 47.30 36.90 32.30
C PRO A 41 48.15 36.95 33.57
N THR A 42 47.83 36.10 34.54
CA THR A 42 48.79 35.74 35.60
C THR A 42 49.73 34.66 35.04
N ALA A 43 50.99 35.02 34.80
CA ALA A 43 51.98 34.10 34.28
C ALA A 43 52.43 33.08 35.35
N ALA A 44 51.94 31.85 35.25
CA ALA A 44 52.48 30.70 35.97
C ALA A 44 53.20 29.78 34.97
N SER A 45 54.52 29.86 34.90
CA SER A 45 55.34 28.99 34.04
C SER A 45 55.32 27.55 34.54
N GLY A 46 54.49 26.71 33.91
CA GLY A 46 54.33 25.30 34.26
C GLY A 46 53.39 24.56 33.31
N SER A 47 53.79 24.41 32.04
CA SER A 47 53.11 23.63 31.00
C SER A 47 51.60 23.90 30.78
N ASP A 48 51.25 24.98 30.07
CA ASP A 48 49.91 25.10 29.44
C ASP A 48 49.84 24.22 28.17
N PRO A 49 49.06 23.12 28.15
CA PRO A 49 48.99 22.24 26.99
C PRO A 49 48.20 22.84 25.82
N LEU A 50 47.43 23.93 26.04
CA LEU A 50 46.65 24.62 25.01
C LEU A 50 47.40 25.79 24.36
N HIS A 51 48.55 26.21 24.87
CA HIS A 51 49.31 27.37 24.38
C HIS A 51 49.53 27.38 22.86
N ARG A 52 49.73 26.21 22.24
CA ARG A 52 49.95 26.05 20.78
C ARG A 52 48.66 25.97 19.94
N PHE A 53 47.50 26.08 20.56
CA PHE A 53 46.17 25.99 19.93
C PHE A 53 45.32 27.25 20.14
N ARG A 54 45.69 28.14 21.09
CA ARG A 54 45.05 29.43 21.32
C ARG A 54 45.25 30.36 20.11
N LEU A 55 44.18 31.03 19.69
CA LEU A 55 44.22 32.06 18.66
C LEU A 55 44.88 33.35 19.21
N PRO A 56 45.59 34.12 18.38
CA PRO A 56 46.00 35.48 18.73
C PRO A 56 44.77 36.35 19.03
N ALA A 57 44.88 37.29 19.97
CA ALA A 57 43.78 38.16 20.40
C ALA A 57 43.14 38.94 19.22
N SER A 58 43.95 39.37 18.26
CA SER A 58 43.50 40.03 17.02
C SER A 58 42.67 39.13 16.10
N SER A 59 42.77 37.80 16.23
CA SER A 59 41.93 36.83 15.51
C SER A 59 40.71 36.39 16.30
N SER A 60 40.79 36.27 17.64
CA SER A 60 39.63 35.92 18.48
C SER A 60 38.59 37.04 18.52
N ASN A 61 39.02 38.30 18.49
CA ASN A 61 38.12 39.46 18.53
C ASN A 61 37.30 39.67 17.24
N LEU A 62 37.59 38.90 16.18
CA LEU A 62 36.84 38.88 14.92
C LEU A 62 35.85 37.69 14.82
N LEU A 63 35.77 36.85 15.85
CA LEU A 63 34.81 35.75 15.94
C LEU A 63 33.46 36.27 16.49
N PRO A 64 32.32 35.71 16.02
CA PRO A 64 31.01 36.02 16.60
C PRO A 64 30.93 35.58 18.09
N ALA A 65 29.95 36.12 18.81
CA ALA A 65 29.63 35.71 20.18
C ALA A 65 29.32 34.20 20.29
N PRO A 66 29.57 33.55 21.44
CA PRO A 66 29.28 32.13 21.60
C PRO A 66 27.77 31.88 21.70
N GLY A 67 27.32 30.77 21.12
CA GLY A 67 25.95 30.28 21.24
C GLY A 67 25.60 29.81 22.66
N ALA A 68 24.35 29.38 22.85
CA ALA A 68 23.87 28.83 24.13
C ALA A 68 24.63 27.56 24.56
N ASP A 69 25.24 26.86 23.59
CA ASP A 69 26.09 25.68 23.71
C ASP A 69 27.59 26.00 23.97
N GLY A 70 27.96 27.28 24.05
CA GLY A 70 29.34 27.73 24.24
C GLY A 70 30.23 27.67 23.00
N PHE A 71 29.68 27.41 21.80
CA PHE A 71 30.43 27.42 20.54
C PHE A 71 30.33 28.76 19.82
N ARG A 72 31.45 29.26 19.31
CA ARG A 72 31.51 30.33 18.30
C ARG A 72 31.69 29.67 16.93
N VAL A 73 30.78 29.92 15.99
CA VAL A 73 30.85 29.31 14.64
C VAL A 73 31.11 30.37 13.59
N GLN A 74 32.19 30.22 12.81
CA GLN A 74 32.50 31.11 11.69
C GLN A 74 33.11 30.30 10.54
N ALA A 75 32.61 30.50 9.32
CA ALA A 75 33.06 29.80 8.11
C ALA A 75 33.14 28.26 8.28
N GLN A 76 32.06 27.65 8.80
CA GLN A 76 31.94 26.21 9.10
C GLN A 76 32.97 25.65 10.10
N ARG A 77 33.69 26.51 10.84
CA ARG A 77 34.64 26.13 11.88
C ARG A 77 34.11 26.47 13.27
N ARG A 78 34.28 25.55 14.21
CA ARG A 78 33.82 25.67 15.61
C ARG A 78 34.97 26.10 16.51
N TYR A 79 34.78 27.17 17.26
CA TYR A 79 35.74 27.71 18.21
C TYR A 79 35.09 27.75 19.61
N VAL A 80 35.88 27.64 20.65
CA VAL A 80 35.41 27.69 22.05
C VAL A 80 36.32 28.56 22.90
N ASP A 81 35.72 29.29 23.85
CA ASP A 81 36.44 30.08 24.83
C ASP A 81 36.86 29.20 26.02
N ILE A 82 38.14 29.23 26.35
CA ILE A 82 38.72 28.42 27.42
C ILE A 82 38.60 29.16 28.75
N GLN A 83 38.23 28.45 29.81
CA GLN A 83 38.04 29.02 31.14
C GLN A 83 39.31 29.70 31.69
N SER A 84 40.50 29.18 31.35
CA SER A 84 41.80 29.81 31.64
C SER A 84 42.25 30.85 30.58
N GLY A 85 41.30 31.41 29.83
CA GLY A 85 41.48 32.52 28.90
C GLY A 85 41.73 32.12 27.43
N GLY A 86 41.39 33.03 26.52
CA GLY A 86 41.62 32.84 25.08
C GLY A 86 40.69 31.82 24.40
N THR A 87 40.71 31.82 23.07
CA THR A 87 39.81 31.02 22.23
C THR A 87 40.61 30.01 21.41
N VAL A 88 40.12 28.77 21.30
CA VAL A 88 40.75 27.69 20.49
C VAL A 88 39.79 27.19 19.42
N LEU A 89 40.32 26.67 18.30
CA LEU A 89 39.56 25.91 17.30
C LEU A 89 39.39 24.47 17.80
N VAL A 90 38.21 23.87 17.59
CA VAL A 90 37.91 22.50 18.02
C VAL A 90 37.17 21.69 16.96
N GLU A 91 37.32 20.37 17.07
CA GLU A 91 36.65 19.36 16.25
C GLU A 91 36.31 18.15 17.15
N PHE A 92 35.25 17.41 16.81
CA PHE A 92 34.81 16.27 17.62
C PHE A 92 35.61 15.02 17.25
N ASP A 93 36.33 14.46 18.21
CA ASP A 93 37.07 13.21 18.05
C ASP A 93 36.14 12.03 18.39
N SER A 94 35.65 11.35 17.35
CA SER A 94 34.70 10.24 17.49
C SER A 94 35.30 9.00 18.15
N ALA A 95 36.63 8.87 18.23
CA ALA A 95 37.28 7.76 18.93
C ALA A 95 37.28 7.94 20.46
N VAL A 96 37.17 9.18 20.94
CA VAL A 96 37.21 9.53 22.38
C VAL A 96 35.89 10.17 22.86
N GLY A 97 34.94 10.43 21.97
CA GLY A 97 33.62 10.97 22.30
C GLY A 97 33.64 12.42 22.82
N MET A 98 34.71 13.18 22.55
CA MET A 98 34.97 14.50 23.12
C MET A 98 35.49 15.47 22.06
N TYR A 99 35.26 16.78 22.26
CA TYR A 99 35.88 17.80 21.43
C TYR A 99 37.37 17.95 21.75
N ARG A 100 38.22 18.08 20.74
CA ARG A 100 39.66 18.26 20.89
C ARG A 100 40.13 19.55 20.23
N ALA A 101 41.14 20.17 20.83
CA ALA A 101 41.78 21.36 20.25
C ALA A 101 42.49 21.01 18.92
N LYS A 102 42.33 21.88 17.92
CA LYS A 102 42.83 21.68 16.55
C LYS A 102 43.57 22.94 16.10
N ARG A 103 44.75 22.83 15.46
CA ARG A 103 45.35 24.02 14.84
C ARG A 103 44.68 24.34 13.51
N ARG A 104 44.68 25.62 13.13
CA ARG A 104 44.06 26.11 11.88
C ARG A 104 44.58 25.41 10.60
N ASN A 105 45.78 24.82 10.65
CA ASN A 105 46.46 24.15 9.54
C ASN A 105 46.57 22.63 9.73
N GLU A 106 45.96 22.05 10.77
CA GLU A 106 45.93 20.59 10.97
C GLU A 106 44.67 19.99 10.33
N LEU A 107 44.81 18.83 9.67
CA LEU A 107 43.68 18.16 9.02
C LEU A 107 42.76 17.45 10.03
N THR A 108 43.31 17.00 11.15
CA THR A 108 42.63 16.26 12.24
C THR A 108 43.04 16.87 13.59
N ALA A 109 42.13 16.97 14.56
CA ALA A 109 42.43 17.52 15.88
C ALA A 109 43.51 16.74 16.67
N SER A 110 44.70 17.32 16.80
CA SER A 110 45.83 16.72 17.52
C SER A 110 45.91 17.07 19.01
N GLY A 111 45.21 18.12 19.44
CA GLY A 111 45.37 18.74 20.75
C GLY A 111 44.62 18.05 21.90
N PRO A 112 44.68 18.63 23.11
CA PRO A 112 43.99 18.09 24.29
C PRO A 112 42.47 18.01 24.11
N ALA A 113 41.84 17.06 24.81
CA ALA A 113 40.39 16.95 24.90
C ALA A 113 39.80 18.01 25.87
N LEU A 114 38.64 18.52 25.50
CA LEU A 114 37.95 19.64 26.14
C LEU A 114 36.51 19.27 26.47
N ARG A 115 36.04 19.75 27.63
CA ARG A 115 34.66 19.56 28.11
C ARG A 115 34.00 20.91 28.38
N LEU A 116 32.74 21.03 28.00
CA LEU A 116 31.90 22.20 28.28
C LEU A 116 31.60 22.30 29.78
N ASN A 117 31.73 23.50 30.34
CA ASN A 117 31.11 23.85 31.61
C ASN A 117 29.73 24.46 31.31
N PRO A 118 28.62 23.78 31.64
CA PRO A 118 27.28 24.22 31.25
C PRO A 118 26.87 25.55 31.88
N GLU A 119 27.39 25.87 33.07
CA GLU A 119 27.06 27.08 33.82
C GLU A 119 27.74 28.36 33.26
N SER A 120 29.00 28.25 32.80
CA SER A 120 29.78 29.39 32.33
C SER A 120 29.86 29.51 30.80
N ARG A 121 29.34 28.52 30.06
CA ARG A 121 29.47 28.37 28.59
C ARG A 121 30.93 28.39 28.06
N THR A 122 31.90 28.20 28.96
CA THR A 122 33.33 28.08 28.63
C THR A 122 33.81 26.64 28.77
N TRP A 123 34.97 26.33 28.19
CA TRP A 123 35.49 24.98 28.10
C TRP A 123 36.78 24.82 28.92
N ARG A 124 37.00 23.62 29.48
CA ARG A 124 38.22 23.25 30.22
C ARG A 124 38.79 21.91 29.76
N LEU A 125 40.00 21.59 30.19
CA LEU A 125 40.67 20.32 29.89
C LEU A 125 39.93 19.15 30.54
N ALA A 126 39.68 18.09 29.77
CA ALA A 126 38.97 16.91 30.26
C ALA A 126 39.73 16.11 31.34
N ALA A 127 41.03 16.37 31.51
CA ALA A 127 41.90 15.69 32.48
C ALA A 127 41.97 16.37 33.87
N GLU A 128 41.38 17.55 34.04
CA GLU A 128 41.30 18.23 35.35
C GLU A 128 40.12 17.67 36.15
N SER A 129 40.40 16.67 36.98
CA SER A 129 39.42 16.02 37.85
C SER A 129 38.83 16.97 38.89
N LEU A 130 37.53 16.88 39.13
CA LEU A 130 36.94 17.36 40.38
C LEU A 130 37.43 16.46 41.54
N PRO A 131 37.74 17.00 42.72
CA PRO A 131 38.21 16.20 43.85
C PRO A 131 37.04 15.46 44.49
N GLY A 132 37.00 14.13 44.34
CA GLY A 132 36.06 13.29 45.09
C GLY A 132 35.45 12.11 44.34
N GLU A 133 36.27 11.18 43.85
CA GLU A 133 35.90 9.76 43.80
C GLU A 133 37.16 8.91 43.57
N SER A 134 37.67 8.31 44.66
CA SER A 134 38.93 7.56 44.64
C SER A 134 38.68 6.05 44.64
N SER A 135 39.20 5.41 43.60
CA SER A 135 39.97 4.17 43.68
C SER A 135 39.28 2.88 44.14
N ILE A 136 39.00 2.01 43.16
CA ILE A 136 39.59 0.65 43.15
C ILE A 136 40.31 0.46 41.81
N LYS A 137 41.54 -0.05 41.84
CA LYS A 137 42.41 -0.28 40.66
C LYS A 137 42.42 -1.76 40.20
N PRO A 138 42.86 -2.06 38.96
CA PRO A 138 42.48 -3.29 38.26
C PRO A 138 43.58 -4.37 38.18
N THR A 139 43.18 -5.63 38.00
CA THR A 139 44.04 -6.71 37.47
C THR A 139 43.25 -7.90 36.88
N HIS A 140 42.83 -7.82 35.61
CA HIS A 140 42.95 -8.96 34.68
C HIS A 140 43.01 -8.49 33.21
N VAL A 141 43.58 -9.36 32.36
CA VAL A 141 44.00 -9.11 30.96
C VAL A 141 42.80 -9.39 30.00
N PRO A 142 42.68 -8.75 28.82
CA PRO A 142 41.36 -8.50 28.24
C PRO A 142 40.71 -9.72 27.60
N GLN A 143 39.46 -9.96 27.99
CA GLN A 143 38.50 -10.77 27.25
C GLN A 143 37.80 -9.85 26.21
N PRO A 144 37.53 -10.29 24.97
CA PRO A 144 36.86 -9.46 23.98
C PRO A 144 35.45 -9.08 24.46
N ALA A 145 35.13 -7.78 24.41
CA ALA A 145 33.81 -7.29 24.78
C ALA A 145 32.76 -7.90 23.81
N PRO A 146 31.64 -8.44 24.34
CA PRO A 146 30.62 -9.07 23.51
C PRO A 146 29.91 -8.05 22.61
N ALA A 147 29.31 -8.54 21.53
CA ALA A 147 28.46 -7.75 20.66
C ALA A 147 27.36 -7.03 21.48
N GLN A 148 27.04 -5.80 21.09
CA GLN A 148 25.96 -5.02 21.71
C GLN A 148 24.64 -5.80 21.61
N GLN A 149 24.25 -6.42 22.72
CA GLN A 149 22.89 -6.89 22.91
C GLN A 149 22.00 -5.64 22.95
N LEU A 150 21.00 -5.61 22.06
CA LEU A 150 19.87 -4.70 22.21
C LEU A 150 19.28 -4.89 23.61
N PRO A 151 18.85 -3.81 24.30
CA PRO A 151 18.19 -3.96 25.59
C PRO A 151 16.98 -4.89 25.43
N ALA A 152 16.77 -5.78 26.40
CA ALA A 152 15.58 -6.62 26.44
C ALA A 152 14.33 -5.72 26.38
N GLN A 153 13.35 -6.09 25.56
CA GLN A 153 12.11 -5.32 25.43
C GLN A 153 11.42 -5.25 26.79
N SER A 154 11.37 -4.07 27.39
CA SER A 154 10.59 -3.83 28.59
C SER A 154 9.14 -3.61 28.19
N TYR A 155 8.24 -4.51 28.57
CA TYR A 155 6.81 -4.28 28.44
C TYR A 155 6.31 -3.34 29.55
N VAL A 156 5.24 -2.59 29.27
CA VAL A 156 4.54 -1.79 30.28
C VAL A 156 3.67 -2.72 31.12
N ASP A 157 3.80 -2.64 32.44
CA ASP A 157 2.80 -3.20 33.34
C ASP A 157 1.53 -2.33 33.30
N ILE A 158 0.64 -2.69 32.38
CA ILE A 158 -0.58 -1.93 32.11
C ILE A 158 -1.56 -1.90 33.30
N ALA A 159 -1.42 -2.77 34.31
CA ALA A 159 -2.32 -2.81 35.47
C ALA A 159 -2.36 -1.47 36.23
N HIS A 160 -1.28 -0.71 36.18
CA HIS A 160 -1.10 0.55 36.92
C HIS A 160 -1.30 1.82 36.07
N TYR A 161 -1.73 1.66 34.81
CA TYR A 161 -1.88 2.74 33.85
C TYR A 161 -3.29 2.81 33.26
N THR A 162 -3.65 3.99 32.77
CA THR A 162 -4.82 4.27 31.94
C THR A 162 -4.39 5.07 30.72
N TRP A 163 -5.00 4.85 29.57
CA TRP A 163 -4.72 5.60 28.34
C TRP A 163 -6.02 5.98 27.66
N GLU A 164 -5.95 6.88 26.67
CA GLU A 164 -7.11 7.21 25.85
C GLU A 164 -7.04 6.44 24.51
N PRO A 165 -7.85 5.38 24.34
CA PRO A 165 -8.12 4.69 23.08
C PRO A 165 -8.17 5.53 21.80
N GLN A 166 -8.79 6.71 21.89
CA GLN A 166 -9.16 7.54 20.74
C GLN A 166 -8.25 8.77 20.57
N ALA A 167 -7.15 8.86 21.33
CA ALA A 167 -6.22 9.97 21.23
C ALA A 167 -5.56 9.99 19.84
N THR A 168 -5.75 11.08 19.09
CA THR A 168 -5.25 11.22 17.72
C THR A 168 -3.72 11.16 17.71
N ASN A 169 -3.16 10.05 17.21
CA ASN A 169 -1.73 9.85 17.09
C ASN A 169 -1.33 9.48 15.66
N LEU A 170 -0.46 10.28 15.05
CA LEU A 170 -0.01 10.10 13.67
C LEU A 170 1.35 9.39 13.58
N HIS A 171 1.94 9.05 14.72
CA HIS A 171 3.24 8.40 14.86
C HIS A 171 3.16 6.99 15.49
N GLY A 172 1.97 6.57 15.96
CA GLY A 172 1.67 5.23 16.47
C GLY A 172 1.90 5.02 17.97
N TYR A 173 2.25 6.04 18.75
CA TYR A 173 2.45 5.88 20.20
C TYR A 173 1.12 5.71 20.95
N VAL A 174 1.16 4.93 22.02
CA VAL A 174 0.13 4.90 23.06
C VAL A 174 0.65 5.71 24.26
N VAL A 175 -0.11 6.73 24.67
CA VAL A 175 0.23 7.59 25.81
C VAL A 175 -0.56 7.13 27.03
N MET A 176 0.16 6.60 28.01
CA MET A 176 -0.37 6.00 29.22
C MET A 176 -0.10 6.90 30.42
N HIS A 177 -1.12 7.19 31.22
CA HIS A 177 -1.03 7.94 32.46
C HIS A 177 -1.16 7.00 33.65
N ARG A 178 -0.28 7.13 34.64
CA ARG A 178 -0.30 6.27 35.83
C ARG A 178 -1.57 6.56 36.64
N LYS A 179 -2.26 5.52 37.12
CA LYS A 179 -3.44 5.65 37.99
C LYS A 179 -3.09 6.45 39.26
N GLN A 180 -4.02 7.26 39.75
CA GLN A 180 -3.77 8.22 40.84
C GLN A 180 -3.40 7.55 42.18
N ASP A 181 -3.83 6.30 42.36
CA ASP A 181 -3.62 5.44 43.53
C ASP A 181 -2.45 4.46 43.37
N ALA A 182 -1.85 4.35 42.18
CA ALA A 182 -0.73 3.44 41.94
C ALA A 182 0.61 3.97 42.48
N ASP A 183 1.37 3.06 43.10
CA ASP A 183 2.66 3.34 43.74
C ASP A 183 3.62 4.06 42.76
N PRO A 184 4.22 5.22 43.16
CA PRO A 184 5.24 5.91 42.38
C PRO A 184 6.43 5.05 41.91
N LEU A 185 6.72 3.93 42.57
CA LEU A 185 7.78 2.99 42.22
C LEU A 185 7.47 2.15 40.98
N VAL A 186 6.22 2.02 40.55
CA VAL A 186 5.83 1.20 39.38
C VAL A 186 6.32 1.81 38.06
N GLY A 187 6.38 3.14 37.97
CA GLY A 187 6.84 3.80 36.75
C GLY A 187 6.50 5.30 36.68
N PRO A 188 6.87 5.97 35.57
CA PRO A 188 6.66 7.40 35.39
C PRO A 188 5.17 7.77 35.35
N ALA A 189 4.84 9.02 35.70
CA ALA A 189 3.46 9.51 35.68
C ALA A 189 2.82 9.50 34.26
N THR A 190 3.65 9.68 33.23
CA THR A 190 3.30 9.45 31.82
C THR A 190 4.29 8.46 31.24
N GLN A 191 3.79 7.40 30.62
CA GLN A 191 4.54 6.34 29.96
C GLN A 191 4.15 6.33 28.48
N TYR A 192 5.14 6.21 27.59
CA TYR A 192 4.93 6.05 26.15
C TYR A 192 5.15 4.58 25.77
N ALA A 193 4.33 4.05 24.87
CA ALA A 193 4.45 2.68 24.39
C ALA A 193 4.22 2.58 22.88
N PHE A 194 4.78 1.54 22.26
CA PHE A 194 4.31 1.01 20.97
C PHE A 194 3.73 -0.38 21.20
N VAL A 195 2.76 -0.78 20.37
CA VAL A 195 2.14 -2.12 20.43
C VAL A 195 2.91 -3.04 19.49
N ASP A 196 3.50 -4.13 20.01
CA ASP A 196 4.25 -5.07 19.16
C ASP A 196 3.33 -5.97 18.31
N MET A 197 3.95 -6.85 17.49
CA MET A 197 3.21 -7.77 16.62
C MET A 197 2.26 -8.74 17.36
N ASN A 198 2.51 -8.98 18.65
CA ASN A 198 1.72 -9.85 19.52
C ASN A 198 0.69 -9.04 20.33
N GLY A 199 0.65 -7.71 20.16
CA GLY A 199 -0.24 -6.83 20.92
C GLY A 199 0.32 -6.30 22.23
N HIS A 200 1.57 -6.60 22.57
CA HIS A 200 2.13 -6.21 23.86
C HIS A 200 2.64 -4.77 23.82
N PHE A 201 2.28 -3.97 24.83
CA PHE A 201 2.74 -2.60 24.96
C PHE A 201 4.22 -2.57 25.37
N VAL A 202 5.11 -2.34 24.42
CA VAL A 202 6.55 -2.16 24.66
C VAL A 202 6.77 -0.71 25.09
N ARG A 203 7.34 -0.53 26.28
CA ARG A 203 7.77 0.77 26.79
C ARG A 203 8.82 1.37 25.84
N VAL A 204 8.57 2.61 25.42
CA VAL A 204 9.53 3.42 24.66
C VAL A 204 9.81 4.75 25.33
N ASP A 205 10.91 5.36 24.93
CA ASP A 205 11.28 6.72 25.33
C ASP A 205 10.30 7.76 24.75
N PRO A 206 10.09 8.90 25.43
CA PRO A 206 9.20 9.94 24.96
C PRO A 206 9.64 10.50 23.59
N PRO A 207 8.69 10.95 22.76
CA PRO A 207 8.97 11.60 21.48
C PRO A 207 9.52 13.02 21.68
N ASP A 208 10.53 13.40 20.89
CA ASP A 208 11.03 14.79 20.88
C ASP A 208 10.12 15.75 20.08
N THR A 209 9.20 15.19 19.28
CA THR A 209 8.30 15.93 18.36
C THR A 209 6.82 15.68 18.67
N PRO A 210 5.91 16.62 18.33
CA PRO A 210 4.47 16.44 18.60
C PRO A 210 3.86 15.27 17.82
N ILE A 211 3.44 14.23 18.54
CA ILE A 211 2.80 13.00 18.00
C ILE A 211 1.43 13.20 17.34
N ILE A 212 0.82 14.37 17.55
CA ILE A 212 -0.47 14.76 16.98
C ILE A 212 -0.34 15.41 15.59
N GLN A 213 0.88 15.57 15.07
CA GLN A 213 1.16 16.12 13.74
C GLN A 213 1.85 15.05 12.87
N PRO A 214 1.75 15.11 11.53
CA PRO A 214 2.54 14.24 10.66
C PRO A 214 4.05 14.52 10.78
N ALA A 215 4.87 13.51 10.49
CA ALA A 215 6.32 13.66 10.44
C ALA A 215 6.77 14.74 9.43
N GLN A 216 7.24 15.88 9.92
CA GLN A 216 7.73 16.98 9.08
C GLN A 216 8.99 16.62 8.28
N GLN A 217 9.73 15.60 8.73
CA GLN A 217 10.90 15.07 8.05
C GLN A 217 10.68 13.60 7.68
N ILE A 218 10.68 13.35 6.36
CA ILE A 218 10.57 12.03 5.73
C ILE A 218 9.23 11.34 6.08
N PRO A 219 8.10 11.78 5.48
CA PRO A 219 6.76 11.34 5.86
C PRO A 219 6.41 9.89 5.49
N ALA A 220 7.28 9.17 4.76
CA ALA A 220 7.08 7.77 4.40
C ALA A 220 7.24 6.76 5.57
N TRP A 221 7.59 7.26 6.76
CA TRP A 221 7.63 6.50 8.01
C TRP A 221 6.92 7.26 9.13
N THR A 222 6.08 6.55 9.88
CA THR A 222 5.71 6.88 11.26
C THR A 222 6.87 6.53 12.22
N ASP A 223 6.80 6.95 13.48
CA ASP A 223 7.82 6.55 14.46
C ASP A 223 7.70 5.06 14.82
N TYR A 224 6.46 4.54 14.85
CA TYR A 224 6.18 3.12 14.93
C TYR A 224 6.90 2.31 13.84
N ASP A 225 6.87 2.75 12.58
CA ASP A 225 7.55 2.02 11.49
C ASP A 225 9.07 1.94 11.70
N ILE A 226 9.67 3.03 12.18
CA ILE A 226 11.11 3.11 12.47
C ILE A 226 11.44 2.21 13.68
N TRP A 227 10.61 2.22 14.72
CA TRP A 227 10.75 1.33 15.87
C TRP A 227 10.57 -0.15 15.51
N ASP A 228 9.54 -0.48 14.73
CA ASP A 228 9.23 -1.87 14.39
C ASP A 228 10.35 -2.49 13.53
N PHE A 229 10.87 -1.74 12.55
CA PHE A 229 11.88 -2.26 11.65
C PHE A 229 13.31 -2.20 12.22
N TYR A 230 13.69 -1.09 12.86
CA TYR A 230 15.06 -0.83 13.33
C TYR A 230 15.26 -0.94 14.84
N GLY A 231 14.18 -0.97 15.64
CA GLY A 231 14.25 -1.03 17.11
C GLY A 231 14.67 0.30 17.76
N LEU A 232 14.51 1.43 17.06
CA LEU A 232 14.88 2.76 17.55
C LEU A 232 13.72 3.41 18.31
N GLN A 233 14.02 4.24 19.31
CA GLN A 233 13.02 4.96 20.10
C GLN A 233 13.47 6.37 20.51
N GLY A 234 12.51 7.25 20.82
CA GLY A 234 12.75 8.62 21.28
C GLY A 234 13.78 9.37 20.43
N ALA A 235 14.82 9.92 21.08
CA ALA A 235 15.88 10.67 20.42
C ALA A 235 16.67 9.89 19.34
N GLN A 236 16.62 8.56 19.31
CA GLN A 236 17.18 7.77 18.21
C GLN A 236 16.37 7.94 16.91
N ILE A 237 15.04 8.05 17.02
CA ILE A 237 14.17 8.30 15.85
C ILE A 237 14.40 9.73 15.33
N SER A 238 14.47 10.71 16.22
CA SER A 238 14.82 12.10 15.87
C SER A 238 16.17 12.18 15.15
N ARG A 239 17.19 11.46 15.65
CA ARG A 239 18.50 11.35 15.00
C ARG A 239 18.41 10.66 13.64
N PHE A 240 17.68 9.55 13.53
CA PHE A 240 17.48 8.84 12.26
C PHE A 240 16.87 9.79 11.22
N ARG A 241 15.77 10.47 11.56
CA ARG A 241 15.11 11.45 10.68
C ARG A 241 16.05 12.59 10.27
N ALA A 242 16.78 13.18 11.21
CA ALA A 242 17.73 14.25 10.89
C ALA A 242 18.89 13.79 9.99
N GLU A 243 19.44 12.59 10.22
CA GLU A 243 20.53 12.01 9.42
C GLU A 243 20.05 11.65 8.01
N VAL A 244 18.85 11.08 7.86
CA VAL A 244 18.24 10.76 6.56
C VAL A 244 17.85 12.02 5.79
N ALA A 245 17.30 13.03 6.47
CA ALA A 245 16.90 14.29 5.83
C ALA A 245 18.13 15.10 5.34
N SER A 246 19.25 15.02 6.06
CA SER A 246 20.48 15.75 5.71
C SER A 246 21.39 15.00 4.72
N THR A 247 21.43 13.67 4.77
CA THR A 247 22.32 12.87 3.89
C THR A 247 21.61 12.25 2.71
N GLY A 248 20.29 12.03 2.78
CA GLY A 248 19.54 11.23 1.83
C GLY A 248 19.89 9.72 1.84
N ASN A 249 20.73 9.24 2.77
CA ASN A 249 21.19 7.84 2.81
C ASN A 249 20.65 7.11 4.04
N LYS A 250 20.54 5.78 3.99
CA LYS A 250 20.30 4.97 5.18
C LYS A 250 21.43 5.14 6.21
N PRO A 251 21.14 5.47 7.48
CA PRO A 251 22.15 5.51 8.53
C PRO A 251 22.78 4.13 8.71
N GLN A 252 24.11 4.05 8.75
CA GLN A 252 24.81 2.76 8.87
C GLN A 252 24.68 2.14 10.27
N TRP A 253 24.43 2.96 11.29
CA TRP A 253 24.12 2.51 12.65
C TRP A 253 22.67 2.01 12.81
N ALA A 254 21.76 2.37 11.90
CA ALA A 254 20.39 1.86 11.88
C ALA A 254 20.34 0.51 11.15
N GLN A 255 20.22 -0.56 11.94
CA GLN A 255 20.27 -1.96 11.48
C GLN A 255 18.93 -2.66 11.75
N PRO A 256 18.45 -3.56 10.87
CA PRO A 256 17.17 -4.24 11.09
C PRO A 256 17.20 -5.16 12.31
N ARG A 257 16.09 -5.16 13.07
CA ARG A 257 15.84 -6.13 14.15
C ARG A 257 15.90 -7.56 13.61
N THR A 258 16.31 -8.53 14.43
CA THR A 258 16.55 -9.92 13.97
C THR A 258 15.32 -10.56 13.32
N ASN A 259 14.13 -10.33 13.88
CA ASN A 259 12.84 -10.78 13.33
C ASN A 259 12.45 -10.08 12.01
N ARG A 260 13.01 -8.90 11.71
CA ARG A 260 12.77 -8.12 10.49
C ARG A 260 13.76 -8.43 9.34
N ARG A 261 14.73 -9.33 9.57
CA ARG A 261 15.70 -9.82 8.56
C ARG A 261 15.11 -10.91 7.65
N ARG A 262 13.91 -10.67 7.10
CA ARG A 262 13.22 -11.57 6.15
C ARG A 262 12.94 -10.82 4.84
N LYS A 263 12.89 -11.55 3.72
CA LYS A 263 12.67 -10.98 2.37
C LYS A 263 11.45 -10.03 2.30
N PRO A 264 10.25 -10.36 2.83
CA PRO A 264 9.09 -9.47 2.71
C PRO A 264 9.25 -8.13 3.44
N HIS A 265 9.75 -8.16 4.67
CA HIS A 265 9.99 -6.94 5.48
C HIS A 265 11.01 -6.02 4.80
N LEU A 266 12.11 -6.59 4.30
CA LEU A 266 13.16 -5.82 3.64
C LEU A 266 12.66 -5.15 2.34
N ILE A 267 11.72 -5.78 1.62
CA ILE A 267 11.12 -5.21 0.42
C ILE A 267 10.11 -4.10 0.77
N ASN A 268 9.30 -4.25 1.82
CA ASN A 268 8.42 -3.16 2.25
C ASN A 268 9.22 -1.94 2.77
N GLU A 269 10.35 -2.18 3.43
CA GLU A 269 11.24 -1.09 3.84
C GLU A 269 11.92 -0.43 2.62
N LEU A 270 12.45 -1.21 1.68
CA LEU A 270 13.00 -0.68 0.41
C LEU A 270 11.97 0.13 -0.38
N ARG A 271 10.67 -0.17 -0.27
CA ARG A 271 9.58 0.62 -0.86
C ARG A 271 9.57 2.04 -0.29
N ARG A 272 9.57 2.17 1.04
CA ARG A 272 9.56 3.48 1.72
C ARG A 272 10.78 4.33 1.35
N TRP A 273 11.93 3.69 1.12
CA TRP A 273 13.14 4.34 0.63
C TRP A 273 13.08 4.79 -0.84
N MET A 274 12.68 3.89 -1.75
CA MET A 274 12.89 4.08 -3.19
C MET A 274 11.64 4.53 -3.97
N ALA A 275 10.45 4.16 -3.51
CA ALA A 275 9.17 4.45 -4.15
C ALA A 275 8.01 4.43 -3.13
N PRO A 276 7.97 5.38 -2.17
CA PRO A 276 6.94 5.41 -1.13
C PRO A 276 5.53 5.67 -1.67
N ASP A 277 5.45 6.22 -2.88
CA ASP A 277 4.25 6.42 -3.70
C ASP A 277 3.73 5.15 -4.38
N LYS A 278 4.56 4.11 -4.50
CA LYS A 278 4.18 2.84 -5.14
C LYS A 278 3.38 1.94 -4.19
N GLN A 279 2.37 1.26 -4.74
CA GLN A 279 1.61 0.25 -4.03
C GLN A 279 2.52 -0.89 -3.54
N GLN A 280 2.19 -1.49 -2.38
CA GLN A 280 3.05 -2.51 -1.77
C GLN A 280 3.27 -3.71 -2.71
N ASP A 281 2.21 -4.19 -3.35
CA ASP A 281 2.23 -5.37 -4.22
C ASP A 281 2.97 -5.08 -5.55
N GLU A 282 2.80 -3.88 -6.11
CA GLU A 282 3.49 -3.43 -7.32
C GLU A 282 5.01 -3.27 -7.11
N PHE A 283 5.42 -2.72 -5.95
CA PHE A 283 6.84 -2.68 -5.57
C PHE A 283 7.35 -4.07 -5.19
N ALA A 284 6.49 -4.92 -4.61
CA ALA A 284 6.83 -6.29 -4.25
C ALA A 284 7.25 -7.10 -5.48
N GLU A 285 6.46 -7.06 -6.56
CA GLU A 285 6.72 -7.73 -7.82
C GLU A 285 8.03 -7.29 -8.48
N LEU A 286 8.30 -5.98 -8.52
CA LEU A 286 9.56 -5.42 -9.05
C LEU A 286 10.80 -5.99 -8.31
N MET A 287 10.65 -6.27 -7.01
CA MET A 287 11.73 -6.73 -6.14
C MET A 287 11.76 -8.26 -5.97
N GLU A 288 10.75 -9.01 -6.41
CA GLU A 288 10.69 -10.47 -6.29
C GLU A 288 11.90 -11.22 -6.90
N PRO A 289 12.41 -10.85 -8.10
CA PRO A 289 13.56 -11.55 -8.70
C PRO A 289 14.86 -11.49 -7.89
N HIS A 290 14.94 -10.60 -6.89
CA HIS A 290 16.14 -10.40 -6.10
C HIS A 290 16.17 -11.37 -4.90
N SER A 291 17.30 -12.03 -4.72
CA SER A 291 17.59 -12.80 -3.50
C SER A 291 17.68 -11.89 -2.27
N TYR A 292 17.49 -12.45 -1.07
CA TYR A 292 17.67 -11.70 0.19
C TYR A 292 19.05 -11.03 0.29
N GLY A 293 20.11 -11.67 -0.20
CA GLY A 293 21.47 -11.10 -0.21
C GLY A 293 21.59 -9.86 -1.10
N GLN A 294 20.98 -9.89 -2.29
CA GLN A 294 20.93 -8.73 -3.20
C GLN A 294 20.10 -7.59 -2.59
N LEU A 295 18.91 -7.90 -2.06
CA LEU A 295 18.06 -6.93 -1.38
C LEU A 295 18.75 -6.30 -0.17
N LYS A 296 19.53 -7.08 0.59
CA LYS A 296 20.32 -6.56 1.71
C LYS A 296 21.41 -5.62 1.21
N ALA A 297 22.14 -5.99 0.16
CA ALA A 297 23.16 -5.11 -0.43
C ALA A 297 22.57 -3.80 -0.99
N MET A 298 21.37 -3.85 -1.58
CA MET A 298 20.61 -2.66 -1.98
C MET A 298 20.24 -1.81 -0.76
N PHE A 299 19.67 -2.43 0.28
CA PHE A 299 19.24 -1.76 1.51
C PHE A 299 20.39 -1.15 2.33
N ASP A 300 21.53 -1.82 2.41
CA ASP A 300 22.72 -1.32 3.11
C ASP A 300 23.22 0.00 2.49
N ASN A 301 22.95 0.23 1.20
CA ASN A 301 23.41 1.39 0.42
C ASN A 301 22.24 2.25 -0.13
N VAL A 302 21.02 2.09 0.40
CA VAL A 302 19.83 2.72 -0.19
C VAL A 302 19.80 4.22 0.06
N GLN A 303 19.30 4.95 -0.93
CA GLN A 303 19.11 6.40 -0.89
C GLN A 303 17.61 6.75 -0.97
N LEU A 304 17.23 7.82 -0.30
CA LEU A 304 15.87 8.34 -0.27
C LEU A 304 15.54 9.01 -1.61
N ASN A 305 14.53 8.51 -2.31
CA ASN A 305 14.09 9.08 -3.58
C ASN A 305 13.29 10.39 -3.37
N GLN A 306 14.00 11.52 -3.23
CA GLN A 306 13.41 12.84 -3.04
C GLN A 306 12.79 13.41 -4.33
N ARG A 307 11.69 12.83 -4.80
CA ARG A 307 10.84 13.48 -5.82
C ARG A 307 9.99 14.58 -5.17
N HIS A 308 10.54 15.80 -5.10
CA HIS A 308 9.69 16.98 -4.99
C HIS A 308 8.90 17.19 -6.30
N PRO A 309 7.59 17.51 -6.25
CA PRO A 309 6.81 17.78 -7.44
C PRO A 309 7.18 19.14 -8.02
N GLN A 310 8.00 19.17 -9.07
CA GLN A 310 8.20 20.35 -9.90
C GLN A 310 7.95 20.00 -11.37
N PRO A 311 7.05 20.70 -12.09
CA PRO A 311 6.68 20.34 -13.44
C PRO A 311 7.80 20.73 -14.42
N THR A 312 8.36 19.74 -15.11
CA THR A 312 9.18 19.96 -16.31
C THR A 312 8.85 18.97 -17.41
N PRO A 313 8.97 19.35 -18.70
CA PRO A 313 8.38 18.59 -19.80
C PRO A 313 9.27 17.42 -20.19
N GLN A 314 8.69 16.22 -20.30
CA GLN A 314 9.43 15.04 -20.76
C GLN A 314 9.87 15.20 -22.22
N LYS A 315 11.17 15.33 -22.44
CA LYS A 315 11.79 15.06 -23.74
C LYS A 315 11.89 13.54 -23.93
N ARG A 316 11.44 13.05 -25.09
CA ARG A 316 11.61 11.65 -25.50
C ARG A 316 13.09 11.27 -25.57
N PRO A 317 13.50 10.08 -25.10
CA PRO A 317 14.80 9.52 -25.44
C PRO A 317 14.88 9.22 -26.94
N LEU A 318 16.03 9.53 -27.54
CA LEU A 318 16.39 9.13 -28.90
C LEU A 318 16.91 7.68 -28.84
N ILE A 319 16.38 6.80 -29.69
CA ILE A 319 16.91 5.45 -29.88
C ILE A 319 17.82 5.49 -31.11
N ASP A 320 19.09 5.13 -30.94
CA ASP A 320 19.99 4.87 -32.06
C ASP A 320 19.66 3.50 -32.69
N GLU A 321 19.37 3.49 -33.99
CA GLU A 321 19.35 2.27 -34.79
C GLU A 321 20.78 1.85 -35.18
N GLN A 322 21.05 0.54 -35.29
CA GLN A 322 21.64 -0.09 -36.49
C GLN A 322 21.69 -1.64 -36.36
N PRO A 323 21.81 -2.42 -37.47
CA PRO A 323 20.94 -3.59 -37.66
C PRO A 323 21.63 -4.95 -37.92
N GLY A 324 20.88 -6.05 -37.80
CA GLY A 324 21.27 -7.39 -38.27
C GLY A 324 20.10 -8.40 -38.25
N PRO A 325 19.96 -9.35 -39.21
CA PRO A 325 18.65 -9.93 -39.53
C PRO A 325 18.46 -11.43 -39.19
N SER A 326 17.24 -11.85 -38.80
CA SER A 326 16.39 -12.80 -39.57
C SER A 326 15.22 -13.50 -38.80
N LYS A 327 13.99 -13.06 -39.11
CA LYS A 327 12.80 -13.87 -39.51
C LYS A 327 12.13 -14.89 -38.55
N LYS A 328 10.80 -14.69 -38.40
CA LYS A 328 9.70 -15.58 -37.90
C LYS A 328 9.54 -15.58 -36.36
N ARG A 329 8.37 -15.36 -35.75
CA ARG A 329 6.96 -15.11 -36.18
C ARG A 329 6.35 -14.05 -35.22
N PRO A 330 5.21 -13.40 -35.54
CA PRO A 330 4.68 -12.32 -34.69
C PRO A 330 4.11 -12.85 -33.37
N LEU A 331 4.68 -12.38 -32.27
CA LEU A 331 4.00 -12.27 -30.98
C LEU A 331 3.03 -11.08 -31.11
N ILE A 332 1.77 -11.23 -30.69
CA ILE A 332 0.82 -10.10 -30.68
C ILE A 332 1.14 -9.28 -29.43
N GLU A 333 1.96 -8.24 -29.60
CA GLU A 333 2.18 -7.24 -28.57
C GLU A 333 0.93 -6.37 -28.40
N ASP A 334 0.53 -6.21 -27.14
CA ASP A 334 -0.24 -5.14 -26.54
C ASP A 334 -1.00 -4.18 -27.50
N LEU A 335 -2.28 -4.49 -27.75
CA LEU A 335 -3.23 -3.59 -28.43
C LEU A 335 -3.68 -2.42 -27.53
N SER A 336 -2.73 -1.74 -26.90
CA SER A 336 -2.92 -0.46 -26.22
C SER A 336 -2.88 0.68 -27.24
N GLY A 337 -3.96 0.80 -28.04
CA GLY A 337 -4.10 1.83 -29.06
C GLY A 337 -4.15 3.25 -28.47
N PRO A 338 -3.40 4.23 -29.01
CA PRO A 338 -3.37 5.59 -28.48
C PRO A 338 -4.65 6.37 -28.87
N GLY A 339 -5.58 6.55 -27.94
CA GLY A 339 -6.74 7.44 -28.13
C GLY A 339 -8.05 7.06 -27.44
N LEU A 340 -8.13 5.94 -26.72
CA LEU A 340 -9.33 5.58 -25.96
C LEU A 340 -9.51 6.49 -24.72
N PRO A 341 -10.75 6.87 -24.36
CA PRO A 341 -11.01 7.70 -23.19
C PRO A 341 -10.60 6.98 -21.89
N ALA A 342 -10.01 7.74 -20.95
CA ALA A 342 -9.48 7.19 -19.70
C ALA A 342 -10.54 6.64 -18.72
N THR A 343 -11.82 6.87 -18.98
CA THR A 343 -12.95 6.40 -18.17
C THR A 343 -14.13 6.04 -19.10
N PRO A 344 -14.59 4.78 -19.15
CA PRO A 344 -15.79 4.41 -19.88
C PRO A 344 -17.06 5.03 -19.25
N PRO A 345 -18.12 5.33 -20.03
CA PRO A 345 -19.40 5.77 -19.48
C PRO A 345 -20.02 4.71 -18.55
N ARG A 346 -20.18 5.05 -17.26
CA ARG A 346 -20.89 4.20 -16.29
C ARG A 346 -22.41 4.41 -16.43
N LEU A 347 -23.21 3.35 -16.20
CA LEU A 347 -24.64 3.56 -15.89
C LEU A 347 -24.75 4.40 -14.60
N PRO A 348 -25.75 5.28 -14.46
CA PRO A 348 -25.90 6.12 -13.28
C PRO A 348 -25.97 5.33 -11.97
N ASP A 349 -25.32 5.84 -10.91
CA ASP A 349 -25.24 5.19 -9.59
C ASP A 349 -26.60 5.07 -8.86
N THR A 350 -27.66 5.64 -9.42
CA THR A 350 -29.04 5.44 -8.96
C THR A 350 -29.68 4.27 -9.70
N GLN A 351 -29.82 3.13 -9.03
CA GLN A 351 -30.83 2.13 -9.38
C GLN A 351 -32.19 2.58 -8.80
N PRO A 352 -33.14 3.12 -9.60
CA PRO A 352 -34.50 3.27 -9.14
C PRO A 352 -35.12 1.87 -9.01
N THR A 353 -35.28 1.40 -7.77
CA THR A 353 -36.18 0.28 -7.50
C THR A 353 -37.60 0.73 -7.81
N THR A 354 -38.20 0.18 -8.86
CA THR A 354 -39.65 0.27 -9.07
C THR A 354 -40.37 -0.31 -7.85
N GLU A 355 -41.54 0.21 -7.50
CA GLU A 355 -42.26 -0.11 -6.25
C GLU A 355 -42.83 -1.56 -6.20
N THR A 356 -42.39 -2.43 -7.09
CA THR A 356 -42.71 -3.85 -7.16
C THR A 356 -41.42 -4.65 -7.30
N GLY A 357 -41.14 -5.56 -6.36
CA GLY A 357 -39.85 -6.26 -6.21
C GLY A 357 -39.50 -7.26 -7.32
N ASN A 358 -39.38 -6.79 -8.57
CA ASN A 358 -38.99 -7.55 -9.75
C ASN A 358 -37.72 -6.95 -10.37
N THR A 359 -36.85 -7.83 -10.89
CA THR A 359 -35.75 -7.63 -11.86
C THR A 359 -35.09 -6.22 -11.95
N PRO A 360 -33.77 -6.08 -11.62
CA PRO A 360 -33.05 -4.82 -11.80
C PRO A 360 -33.06 -4.31 -13.26
N ASP A 361 -33.13 -2.98 -13.41
CA ASP A 361 -33.28 -2.28 -14.70
C ASP A 361 -32.29 -2.74 -15.78
N TYR A 362 -31.00 -2.87 -15.46
CA TYR A 362 -29.98 -3.34 -16.43
C TYR A 362 -30.24 -4.76 -16.97
N VAL A 363 -30.88 -5.65 -16.20
CA VAL A 363 -31.23 -7.01 -16.65
C VAL A 363 -32.40 -6.95 -17.63
N GLU A 364 -33.37 -6.08 -17.35
CA GLU A 364 -34.52 -5.87 -18.23
C GLU A 364 -34.11 -5.15 -19.52
N MET A 365 -33.24 -4.15 -19.44
CA MET A 365 -32.64 -3.48 -20.59
C MET A 365 -31.86 -4.48 -21.46
N ALA A 366 -31.01 -5.35 -20.88
CA ALA A 366 -30.31 -6.40 -21.60
C ALA A 366 -31.28 -7.37 -22.31
N ARG A 367 -32.35 -7.80 -21.62
CA ARG A 367 -33.40 -8.66 -22.18
C ARG A 367 -34.14 -7.98 -23.34
N VAL A 368 -34.52 -6.71 -23.18
CA VAL A 368 -35.23 -5.93 -24.21
C VAL A 368 -34.36 -5.72 -25.45
N THR A 369 -33.08 -5.36 -25.27
CA THR A 369 -32.10 -5.26 -26.36
C THR A 369 -31.95 -6.58 -27.12
N ALA A 370 -31.90 -7.73 -26.43
CA ALA A 370 -31.84 -9.04 -27.05
C ALA A 370 -33.12 -9.40 -27.83
N GLU A 371 -34.30 -9.11 -27.28
CA GLU A 371 -35.58 -9.35 -27.95
C GLU A 371 -35.79 -8.44 -29.16
N GLU A 372 -35.35 -7.18 -29.11
CA GLU A 372 -35.31 -6.30 -30.27
C GLU A 372 -34.38 -6.88 -31.34
N ARG A 373 -33.16 -7.30 -30.97
CA ARG A 373 -32.20 -7.93 -31.91
C ARG A 373 -32.84 -9.11 -32.65
N GLY A 374 -33.50 -10.02 -31.92
CA GLY A 374 -34.22 -11.15 -32.48
C GLY A 374 -35.29 -10.72 -33.48
N LYS A 375 -36.19 -9.81 -33.09
CA LYS A 375 -37.27 -9.29 -33.95
C LYS A 375 -36.76 -8.59 -35.21
N LEU A 376 -35.61 -7.91 -35.15
CA LEU A 376 -34.99 -7.28 -36.31
C LEU A 376 -34.39 -8.33 -37.27
N LEU A 377 -33.73 -9.36 -36.74
CA LEU A 377 -33.21 -10.46 -37.56
C LEU A 377 -34.34 -11.30 -38.20
N GLU A 378 -35.45 -11.54 -37.51
CA GLU A 378 -36.66 -12.17 -38.06
C GLU A 378 -37.26 -11.35 -39.21
N GLN A 379 -37.38 -10.03 -39.04
CA GLN A 379 -37.85 -9.13 -40.11
C GLN A 379 -36.92 -9.15 -41.32
N LEU A 380 -35.60 -9.16 -41.12
CA LEU A 380 -34.63 -9.33 -42.20
C LEU A 380 -34.78 -10.69 -42.89
N GLN A 381 -34.94 -11.78 -42.13
CA GLN A 381 -35.14 -13.13 -42.66
C GLN A 381 -36.35 -13.20 -43.58
N VAL A 382 -37.51 -12.68 -43.15
CA VAL A 382 -38.72 -12.63 -43.98
C VAL A 382 -38.46 -11.85 -45.28
N ARG A 383 -37.77 -10.70 -45.21
CA ARG A 383 -37.47 -9.88 -46.39
C ARG A 383 -36.47 -10.53 -47.35
N MET A 384 -35.46 -11.22 -46.84
CA MET A 384 -34.48 -11.94 -47.66
C MET A 384 -35.10 -13.16 -48.34
N ASN A 385 -35.95 -13.91 -47.63
CA ASN A 385 -36.65 -15.08 -48.14
C ASN A 385 -37.73 -14.73 -49.20
N LEU A 386 -38.25 -13.49 -49.19
CA LEU A 386 -39.14 -12.98 -50.25
C LEU A 386 -38.43 -12.66 -51.57
N ARG A 387 -37.09 -12.54 -51.59
CA ARG A 387 -36.30 -12.12 -52.76
C ARG A 387 -35.17 -13.10 -53.14
N GLY A 388 -35.09 -14.25 -52.50
CA GLY A 388 -33.98 -15.19 -52.67
C GLY A 388 -34.25 -16.56 -52.07
N PRO A 389 -33.24 -17.44 -51.97
CA PRO A 389 -33.39 -18.74 -51.32
C PRO A 389 -33.75 -18.58 -49.83
N HIS A 390 -34.50 -19.53 -49.29
CA HIS A 390 -34.82 -19.58 -47.87
C HIS A 390 -33.55 -19.67 -47.02
N LYS A 391 -33.37 -18.68 -46.15
CA LYS A 391 -32.35 -18.62 -45.10
C LYS A 391 -32.96 -18.84 -43.72
N THR A 392 -32.19 -19.47 -42.86
CA THR A 392 -32.36 -19.54 -41.39
C THR A 392 -31.99 -18.21 -40.72
N LEU A 393 -32.32 -18.04 -39.43
CA LEU A 393 -31.92 -16.85 -38.66
C LEU A 393 -30.40 -16.76 -38.54
N ASP A 394 -29.70 -17.88 -38.34
CA ASP A 394 -28.24 -17.92 -38.24
C ASP A 394 -27.56 -17.49 -39.54
N GLU A 395 -28.09 -17.88 -40.70
CA GLU A 395 -27.59 -17.44 -42.01
C GLU A 395 -27.86 -15.94 -42.26
N VAL A 396 -28.95 -15.39 -41.72
CA VAL A 396 -29.24 -13.96 -41.78
C VAL A 396 -28.29 -13.18 -40.87
N ALA A 397 -28.12 -13.61 -39.62
CA ALA A 397 -27.15 -13.05 -38.69
C ALA A 397 -25.73 -13.10 -39.27
N ALA A 398 -25.30 -14.23 -39.83
CA ALA A 398 -24.01 -14.37 -40.52
C ALA A 398 -23.88 -13.46 -41.75
N THR A 399 -24.98 -13.18 -42.47
CA THR A 399 -24.96 -12.21 -43.59
C THR A 399 -24.82 -10.77 -43.09
N MET A 400 -25.39 -10.43 -41.92
CA MET A 400 -25.33 -9.08 -41.33
C MET A 400 -24.08 -8.83 -40.48
N LYS A 401 -23.44 -9.88 -39.98
CA LYS A 401 -22.25 -9.84 -39.12
C LYS A 401 -21.12 -8.94 -39.64
N PRO A 402 -20.78 -8.89 -40.95
CA PRO A 402 -19.72 -8.01 -41.46
C PRO A 402 -20.00 -6.50 -41.27
N TYR A 403 -21.25 -6.08 -41.11
CA TYR A 403 -21.63 -4.67 -41.01
C TYR A 403 -21.49 -4.10 -39.58
N ASN A 404 -21.36 -4.97 -38.57
CA ASN A 404 -21.23 -4.62 -37.15
C ASN A 404 -22.31 -3.64 -36.64
N LEU A 405 -23.55 -3.80 -37.11
CA LEU A 405 -24.63 -2.87 -36.79
C LEU A 405 -25.16 -3.09 -35.36
N SER A 406 -25.35 -2.00 -34.63
CA SER A 406 -26.20 -1.95 -33.43
C SER A 406 -27.68 -2.18 -33.77
N ASN A 407 -28.56 -2.44 -32.80
CA ASN A 407 -30.01 -2.49 -33.01
C ASN A 407 -30.54 -1.20 -33.65
N ARG A 408 -30.10 -0.04 -33.14
CA ARG A 408 -30.49 1.27 -33.68
C ARG A 408 -30.19 1.38 -35.18
N GLN A 409 -28.99 0.98 -35.58
CA GLN A 409 -28.56 1.01 -36.98
C GLN A 409 -29.28 -0.08 -37.81
N LEU A 410 -29.49 -1.27 -37.24
CA LEU A 410 -30.21 -2.37 -37.88
C LEU A 410 -31.69 -2.00 -38.16
N THR A 411 -32.34 -1.30 -37.23
CA THR A 411 -33.68 -0.71 -37.37
C THR A 411 -33.73 0.34 -38.49
N GLN A 412 -32.76 1.26 -38.54
CA GLN A 412 -32.65 2.24 -39.63
C GLN A 412 -32.49 1.53 -40.98
N MET A 413 -31.58 0.55 -41.07
CA MET A 413 -31.32 -0.19 -42.29
C MET A 413 -32.56 -0.95 -42.78
N LEU A 414 -33.31 -1.55 -41.86
CA LEU A 414 -34.58 -2.20 -42.15
C LEU A 414 -35.60 -1.22 -42.74
N ALA A 415 -35.79 -0.05 -42.12
CA ALA A 415 -36.73 0.96 -42.63
C ALA A 415 -36.36 1.43 -44.05
N GLU A 416 -35.08 1.65 -44.33
CA GLU A 416 -34.61 2.05 -45.66
C GLU A 416 -34.70 0.93 -46.70
N ILE A 417 -34.43 -0.34 -46.33
CA ILE A 417 -34.66 -1.51 -47.20
C ILE A 417 -36.16 -1.66 -47.52
N GLN A 418 -37.04 -1.35 -46.59
CA GLN A 418 -38.50 -1.39 -46.82
C GLN A 418 -38.96 -0.31 -47.81
N ALA A 419 -38.38 0.89 -47.75
CA ALA A 419 -38.70 1.99 -48.66
C ALA A 419 -38.09 1.80 -50.06
N ASN A 420 -36.80 1.41 -50.13
CA ASN A 420 -36.00 1.49 -51.36
C ASN A 420 -35.73 0.12 -52.01
N GLY A 421 -35.92 -0.99 -51.29
CA GLY A 421 -35.76 -2.35 -51.81
C GLY A 421 -34.32 -2.86 -51.93
N THR A 422 -33.32 -2.06 -51.54
CA THR A 422 -31.88 -2.39 -51.53
C THR A 422 -31.23 -1.96 -50.22
N ALA A 423 -30.08 -2.54 -49.86
CA ALA A 423 -29.28 -2.06 -48.74
C ALA A 423 -28.84 -0.60 -48.96
N PRO A 424 -28.87 0.26 -47.93
CA PRO A 424 -28.53 1.67 -48.06
C PRO A 424 -27.02 1.89 -48.09
N GLN A 425 -26.56 2.91 -48.82
CA GLN A 425 -25.13 3.19 -49.01
C GLN A 425 -24.41 3.48 -47.69
N TRP A 426 -25.08 4.08 -46.70
CA TRP A 426 -24.46 4.34 -45.40
C TRP A 426 -24.10 3.04 -44.66
N ALA A 427 -24.83 1.93 -44.87
CA ALA A 427 -24.53 0.65 -44.21
C ALA A 427 -23.28 0.00 -44.81
N GLU A 428 -23.10 0.07 -46.14
CA GLU A 428 -21.84 -0.35 -46.79
C GLU A 428 -20.66 0.53 -46.38
N ASN A 429 -20.89 1.84 -46.14
CA ASN A 429 -19.87 2.71 -45.58
C ASN A 429 -19.57 2.33 -44.10
N HIS A 430 -20.59 2.06 -43.28
CA HIS A 430 -20.45 1.67 -41.87
C HIS A 430 -19.65 0.38 -41.71
N LYS A 431 -19.89 -0.61 -42.58
CA LYS A 431 -19.13 -1.85 -42.66
C LYS A 431 -17.62 -1.61 -42.78
N GLN A 432 -17.19 -0.60 -43.55
CA GLN A 432 -15.78 -0.20 -43.61
C GLN A 432 -15.34 0.59 -42.37
N THR A 433 -16.11 1.60 -41.92
CA THR A 433 -15.72 2.46 -40.79
C THR A 433 -15.84 1.79 -39.41
N SER A 434 -16.51 0.63 -39.33
CA SER A 434 -16.62 -0.18 -38.11
C SER A 434 -15.33 -0.95 -37.81
N ILE A 435 -14.55 -1.30 -38.84
CA ILE A 435 -13.24 -1.96 -38.70
C ILE A 435 -12.07 -0.96 -38.77
N ASP A 436 -12.34 0.32 -39.02
CA ASP A 436 -11.34 1.38 -39.02
C ASP A 436 -10.89 1.70 -37.58
N GLU A 437 -9.67 1.29 -37.24
CA GLU A 437 -9.09 1.48 -35.91
C GLU A 437 -8.95 2.96 -35.51
N THR A 438 -8.86 3.87 -36.48
CA THR A 438 -8.73 5.32 -36.24
C THR A 438 -10.06 5.98 -35.86
N ASN A 439 -11.20 5.33 -36.16
CA ASN A 439 -12.52 5.83 -35.77
C ASN A 439 -12.80 5.51 -34.30
N ILE A 440 -12.53 6.46 -33.40
CA ILE A 440 -12.76 6.32 -31.96
C ILE A 440 -14.25 6.19 -31.57
N ASN A 441 -15.17 6.64 -32.43
CA ASN A 441 -16.62 6.66 -32.15
C ASN A 441 -17.35 5.41 -32.66
N ARG A 442 -16.64 4.46 -33.32
CA ARG A 442 -17.24 3.29 -33.98
C ARG A 442 -17.96 2.31 -33.05
N PHE A 443 -17.80 2.50 -31.74
CA PHE A 443 -18.37 1.64 -30.70
C PHE A 443 -19.56 2.26 -29.96
N ASN A 444 -19.84 3.56 -30.11
CA ASN A 444 -20.76 4.28 -29.22
C ASN A 444 -22.16 3.64 -29.14
N ASP A 445 -22.85 3.41 -30.27
CA ASP A 445 -24.17 2.78 -30.28
C ASP A 445 -24.14 1.33 -29.74
N ALA A 446 -23.11 0.54 -30.10
CA ALA A 446 -22.99 -0.86 -29.68
C ALA A 446 -22.56 -1.01 -28.20
N TYR A 447 -21.94 0.01 -27.62
CA TYR A 447 -21.56 0.05 -26.22
C TYR A 447 -22.76 0.28 -25.31
N GLU A 448 -23.73 1.11 -25.72
CA GLU A 448 -25.01 1.27 -25.02
C GLU A 448 -25.79 -0.05 -24.92
N GLU A 449 -25.66 -0.92 -25.93
CA GLU A 449 -26.26 -2.27 -25.97
C GLU A 449 -25.46 -3.30 -25.15
N LEU A 450 -24.14 -3.20 -25.13
CA LEU A 450 -23.24 -4.10 -24.40
C LEU A 450 -23.23 -3.85 -22.88
N LEU A 451 -23.35 -2.59 -22.44
CA LEU A 451 -23.19 -2.23 -21.04
C LEU A 451 -24.22 -2.90 -20.10
N PRO A 452 -25.53 -2.96 -20.41
CA PRO A 452 -26.51 -3.70 -19.62
C PRO A 452 -26.22 -5.21 -19.57
N GLU A 453 -25.77 -5.80 -20.67
CA GLU A 453 -25.39 -7.22 -20.77
C GLU A 453 -24.23 -7.55 -19.82
N ILE A 454 -23.19 -6.69 -19.78
CA ILE A 454 -22.05 -6.82 -18.86
C ILE A 454 -22.53 -6.84 -17.40
N PHE A 455 -23.41 -5.91 -17.00
CA PHE A 455 -23.94 -5.86 -15.64
C PHE A 455 -24.85 -7.05 -15.32
N SER A 456 -25.65 -7.52 -16.29
CA SER A 456 -26.48 -8.72 -16.14
C SER A 456 -25.63 -9.98 -15.93
N LEU A 457 -24.54 -10.13 -16.68
CA LEU A 457 -23.58 -11.22 -16.50
C LEU A 457 -22.89 -11.14 -15.13
N ARG A 458 -22.33 -9.98 -14.75
CA ARG A 458 -21.55 -9.84 -13.51
C ARG A 458 -22.40 -9.96 -12.24
N ASN A 459 -23.62 -9.43 -12.26
CA ASN A 459 -24.46 -9.36 -11.07
C ASN A 459 -25.51 -10.49 -10.99
N ARG A 460 -25.87 -11.13 -12.12
CA ARG A 460 -26.90 -12.20 -12.17
C ARG A 460 -26.47 -13.49 -12.89
N GLY A 461 -25.28 -13.54 -13.46
CA GLY A 461 -24.78 -14.69 -14.23
C GLY A 461 -25.49 -14.91 -15.57
N ARG A 462 -26.35 -13.98 -16.00
CA ARG A 462 -27.25 -14.13 -17.15
C ARG A 462 -26.87 -13.20 -18.29
N GLY A 463 -26.63 -13.77 -19.46
CA GLY A 463 -26.62 -13.05 -20.74
C GLY A 463 -27.84 -13.44 -21.58
N PHE A 464 -28.24 -12.54 -22.47
CA PHE A 464 -29.37 -12.66 -23.39
C PHE A 464 -28.97 -12.55 -24.87
N THR A 465 -27.84 -11.90 -25.20
CA THR A 465 -27.45 -11.58 -26.58
C THR A 465 -26.16 -12.30 -27.00
N ASP A 466 -26.19 -13.19 -27.99
CA ASP A 466 -24.94 -13.74 -28.54
C ASP A 466 -24.18 -12.68 -29.38
N PHE A 467 -23.34 -11.89 -28.72
CA PHE A 467 -22.44 -10.92 -29.38
C PHE A 467 -21.47 -11.60 -30.36
N ASN A 468 -21.05 -12.84 -30.09
CA ASN A 468 -20.16 -13.61 -30.98
C ASN A 468 -20.85 -14.05 -32.28
N ALA A 469 -22.19 -14.19 -32.30
CA ALA A 469 -22.96 -14.38 -33.53
C ALA A 469 -23.12 -13.06 -34.31
N ASN A 470 -23.34 -11.94 -33.60
CA ASN A 470 -23.80 -10.67 -34.17
C ASN A 470 -22.71 -9.76 -34.74
N TYR A 471 -21.48 -9.81 -34.21
CA TYR A 471 -20.38 -8.89 -34.58
C TYR A 471 -19.16 -9.64 -35.11
N THR A 472 -18.37 -9.04 -36.01
CA THR A 472 -17.09 -9.63 -36.42
C THR A 472 -16.14 -9.71 -35.23
N ARG A 473 -15.22 -10.68 -35.22
CA ARG A 473 -14.37 -10.89 -34.06
C ARG A 473 -13.48 -9.68 -33.74
N THR A 474 -12.88 -9.08 -34.77
CA THR A 474 -12.08 -7.84 -34.65
C THR A 474 -12.89 -6.67 -34.08
N TYR A 475 -14.16 -6.53 -34.48
CA TYR A 475 -15.03 -5.50 -33.92
C TYR A 475 -15.36 -5.78 -32.45
N LEU A 476 -15.73 -7.01 -32.13
CA LEU A 476 -16.09 -7.41 -30.76
C LEU A 476 -14.89 -7.29 -29.80
N ASP A 477 -13.70 -7.71 -30.20
CA ASP A 477 -12.48 -7.53 -29.40
C ASP A 477 -12.18 -6.05 -29.14
N GLY A 478 -12.35 -5.18 -30.15
CA GLY A 478 -12.22 -3.74 -30.00
C GLY A 478 -13.29 -3.09 -29.13
N LEU A 479 -14.54 -3.56 -29.23
CA LEU A 479 -15.67 -3.10 -28.40
C LEU A 479 -15.49 -3.51 -26.94
N LEU A 480 -14.98 -4.72 -26.68
CA LEU A 480 -14.62 -5.17 -25.34
C LEU A 480 -13.45 -4.35 -24.78
N ALA A 481 -12.42 -4.05 -25.58
CA ALA A 481 -11.34 -3.17 -25.17
C ALA A 481 -11.85 -1.74 -24.84
N TYR A 482 -12.74 -1.18 -25.66
CA TYR A 482 -13.43 0.09 -25.38
C TYR A 482 -14.25 0.04 -24.07
N ALA A 483 -14.88 -1.10 -23.78
CA ALA A 483 -15.60 -1.34 -22.54
C ALA A 483 -14.70 -1.54 -21.30
N GLY A 484 -13.37 -1.56 -21.46
CA GLY A 484 -12.38 -1.69 -20.39
C GLY A 484 -11.83 -3.10 -20.16
N TYR A 485 -12.13 -4.07 -21.04
CA TYR A 485 -11.53 -5.40 -20.96
C TYR A 485 -10.09 -5.41 -21.48
N LYS A 486 -9.27 -6.24 -20.86
CA LYS A 486 -7.91 -6.59 -21.28
C LYS A 486 -7.83 -8.11 -21.46
N ARG A 487 -6.76 -8.59 -22.12
CA ARG A 487 -6.50 -10.03 -22.31
C ARG A 487 -5.18 -10.42 -21.64
N ASN A 488 -5.19 -11.52 -20.89
CA ASN A 488 -4.00 -12.01 -20.19
C ASN A 488 -3.24 -13.09 -20.98
N LYS A 489 -2.18 -13.66 -20.39
CA LYS A 489 -1.33 -14.70 -21.02
C LYS A 489 -2.06 -16.00 -21.40
N TYR A 490 -3.26 -16.24 -20.87
CA TYR A 490 -4.13 -17.37 -21.20
C TYR A 490 -5.30 -16.99 -22.14
N ASN A 491 -5.23 -15.80 -22.73
CA ASN A 491 -6.28 -15.20 -23.56
C ASN A 491 -7.62 -14.97 -22.82
N CYS A 492 -7.64 -15.00 -21.48
CA CYS A 492 -8.83 -14.68 -20.69
C CYS A 492 -9.10 -13.17 -20.72
N LEU A 493 -10.37 -12.78 -20.84
CA LEU A 493 -10.82 -11.42 -20.62
C LEU A 493 -10.72 -11.10 -19.12
N TYR A 494 -10.12 -9.96 -18.79
CA TYR A 494 -10.02 -9.47 -17.43
C TYR A 494 -10.30 -7.97 -17.35
N ARG A 495 -10.56 -7.49 -16.15
CA ARG A 495 -10.76 -6.08 -15.81
C ARG A 495 -9.88 -5.68 -14.63
N THR A 496 -9.55 -4.40 -14.50
CA THR A 496 -8.78 -3.84 -13.38
C THR A 496 -9.52 -2.73 -12.62
N ASP A 497 -10.76 -2.42 -13.05
CA ASP A 497 -11.62 -1.35 -12.55
C ASP A 497 -12.80 -1.86 -11.71
N ILE A 498 -12.89 -3.18 -11.48
CA ILE A 498 -13.90 -3.77 -10.58
C ILE A 498 -13.50 -3.40 -9.13
N PRO A 499 -14.31 -2.59 -8.40
CA PRO A 499 -13.87 -1.99 -7.14
C PRO A 499 -13.52 -3.02 -6.07
N ALA A 500 -14.42 -3.96 -5.80
CA ALA A 500 -14.23 -5.00 -4.79
C ALA A 500 -14.77 -6.35 -5.23
N MET A 501 -14.36 -7.42 -4.56
CA MET A 501 -15.02 -8.73 -4.60
C MET A 501 -15.27 -9.25 -3.18
N PHE A 502 -16.20 -10.20 -3.04
CA PHE A 502 -16.59 -10.77 -1.75
C PHE A 502 -16.10 -12.21 -1.63
N ARG A 503 -15.65 -12.61 -0.44
CA ARG A 503 -15.15 -13.97 -0.19
C ARG A 503 -15.59 -14.46 1.18
N GLY A 504 -16.19 -15.65 1.23
CA GLY A 504 -16.29 -16.42 2.47
C GLY A 504 -14.96 -17.10 2.76
N ASP A 505 -14.42 -16.95 3.97
CA ASP A 505 -13.18 -17.62 4.38
C ASP A 505 -13.29 -18.04 5.86
N ASP A 506 -12.64 -19.14 6.21
CA ASP A 506 -12.66 -19.68 7.56
C ASP A 506 -11.67 -18.97 8.49
N ARG A 507 -10.59 -18.40 7.94
CA ARG A 507 -9.53 -17.73 8.71
C ARG A 507 -10.01 -16.41 9.28
N THR A 508 -9.44 -16.03 10.43
CA THR A 508 -9.89 -14.89 11.22
C THR A 508 -9.31 -13.56 10.66
N PRO A 509 -9.92 -12.40 10.96
CA PRO A 509 -9.33 -11.11 10.56
C PRO A 509 -7.96 -10.87 11.22
N PHE A 510 -7.74 -11.45 12.40
CA PHE A 510 -6.50 -11.30 13.16
C PHE A 510 -5.36 -12.07 12.50
N GLU A 511 -5.61 -13.28 11.97
CA GLU A 511 -4.63 -14.04 11.18
C GLU A 511 -4.12 -13.21 9.98
N PHE A 512 -5.03 -12.64 9.18
CA PHE A 512 -4.64 -11.79 8.05
C PHE A 512 -3.90 -10.52 8.46
N SER A 513 -4.31 -9.86 9.55
CA SER A 513 -3.62 -8.67 10.04
C SER A 513 -2.22 -8.99 10.57
N ARG A 514 -2.07 -10.08 11.33
CA ARG A 514 -0.81 -10.54 11.93
C ARG A 514 0.21 -10.94 10.86
N ASP A 515 -0.27 -11.59 9.80
CA ASP A 515 0.55 -12.05 8.67
C ASP A 515 0.78 -10.96 7.61
N GLY A 516 -0.08 -9.93 7.60
CA GLY A 516 -0.06 -8.82 6.64
C GLY A 516 -0.61 -9.17 5.25
N HIS A 517 -1.11 -10.38 5.05
CA HIS A 517 -1.67 -10.86 3.78
C HIS A 517 -2.58 -12.10 3.94
N MET A 518 -3.43 -12.33 2.95
CA MET A 518 -4.19 -13.57 2.75
C MET A 518 -3.54 -14.40 1.65
N LEU A 519 -3.03 -15.59 1.99
CA LEU A 519 -2.59 -16.61 1.04
C LEU A 519 -3.80 -17.33 0.41
N PRO A 520 -3.65 -17.86 -0.83
CA PRO A 520 -4.66 -18.71 -1.43
C PRO A 520 -4.87 -19.98 -0.59
N ARG A 521 -6.13 -20.29 -0.26
CA ARG A 521 -6.53 -21.45 0.57
C ARG A 521 -6.19 -22.78 -0.09
N GLN A 522 -6.37 -22.84 -1.40
CA GLN A 522 -6.09 -23.97 -2.27
C GLN A 522 -5.29 -23.42 -3.46
N ASP A 523 -4.34 -24.21 -3.97
CA ASP A 523 -3.79 -23.92 -5.29
C ASP A 523 -4.82 -24.27 -6.35
N LEU A 524 -5.37 -23.25 -6.99
CA LEU A 524 -6.30 -23.38 -8.11
C LEU A 524 -5.56 -23.66 -9.43
N GLY A 525 -4.22 -23.58 -9.44
CA GLY A 525 -3.38 -23.83 -10.60
C GLY A 525 -3.35 -22.67 -11.60
N GLU A 526 -2.55 -22.87 -12.65
CA GLU A 526 -2.47 -21.99 -13.79
C GLU A 526 -3.74 -22.02 -14.66
N GLY A 527 -3.93 -20.99 -15.51
CA GLY A 527 -4.86 -21.06 -16.64
C GLY A 527 -5.90 -19.95 -16.73
N SER A 528 -6.22 -19.32 -15.60
CA SER A 528 -7.28 -18.31 -15.53
C SER A 528 -6.73 -16.89 -15.41
N THR A 529 -5.85 -16.62 -14.45
CA THR A 529 -5.19 -15.33 -14.15
C THR A 529 -3.72 -15.30 -14.57
N THR A 530 -3.09 -14.12 -14.72
CA THR A 530 -1.65 -14.01 -15.01
C THR A 530 -0.77 -14.57 -13.89
N GLN A 531 -1.15 -14.33 -12.64
CA GLN A 531 -0.49 -14.85 -11.44
C GLN A 531 -1.36 -15.93 -10.77
N LYS A 532 -1.21 -16.16 -9.45
CA LYS A 532 -2.00 -17.18 -8.74
C LYS A 532 -3.46 -16.74 -8.66
N ALA A 533 -4.38 -17.64 -8.95
CA ALA A 533 -5.81 -17.38 -8.84
C ALA A 533 -6.27 -17.52 -7.38
N VAL A 534 -7.04 -16.55 -6.89
CA VAL A 534 -7.91 -16.69 -5.71
C VAL A 534 -9.34 -16.51 -6.16
N SER A 535 -10.20 -17.47 -5.80
CA SER A 535 -11.62 -17.34 -6.11
C SER A 535 -12.37 -16.43 -5.14
N ALA A 536 -13.27 -15.62 -5.68
CA ALA A 536 -14.18 -14.73 -4.97
C ALA A 536 -15.46 -14.54 -5.79
N THR A 537 -16.51 -13.98 -5.18
CA THR A 537 -17.79 -13.71 -5.84
C THR A 537 -18.09 -12.22 -6.01
N PHE A 538 -18.80 -11.89 -7.08
CA PHE A 538 -19.30 -10.55 -7.37
C PHE A 538 -20.50 -10.13 -6.50
N SER A 539 -21.02 -11.01 -5.63
CA SER A 539 -22.24 -10.79 -4.83
C SER A 539 -22.01 -11.00 -3.33
N LEU A 540 -22.32 -9.97 -2.53
CA LEU A 540 -22.29 -10.06 -1.06
C LEU A 540 -23.27 -11.14 -0.54
N ASN A 541 -24.41 -11.32 -1.24
CA ASN A 541 -25.39 -12.35 -0.88
C ASN A 541 -24.87 -13.77 -1.18
N ASN A 542 -24.07 -13.97 -2.23
CA ASN A 542 -23.44 -15.28 -2.48
C ASN A 542 -22.41 -15.61 -1.39
N ALA A 543 -21.53 -14.66 -1.05
CA ALA A 543 -20.57 -14.83 0.05
C ALA A 543 -21.29 -15.17 1.38
N LYS A 544 -22.42 -14.50 1.65
CA LYS A 544 -23.33 -14.82 2.77
C LYS A 544 -23.88 -16.24 2.71
N GLN A 545 -24.28 -16.76 1.55
CA GLN A 545 -24.73 -18.15 1.45
C GLN A 545 -23.57 -19.15 1.64
N TYR A 546 -22.38 -18.87 1.11
CA TYR A 546 -21.22 -19.76 1.30
C TYR A 546 -20.87 -19.91 2.79
N ILE A 547 -20.73 -18.80 3.55
CA ILE A 547 -20.44 -18.91 4.99
C ILE A 547 -21.59 -19.53 5.79
N ARG A 548 -22.84 -19.44 5.30
CA ARG A 548 -24.00 -20.12 5.92
C ARG A 548 -23.98 -21.63 5.78
N GLN A 549 -23.17 -22.20 4.89
CA GLN A 549 -22.95 -23.65 4.81
C GLN A 549 -21.75 -24.12 5.65
N PHE A 550 -20.91 -23.19 6.12
CA PHE A 550 -19.83 -23.49 7.04
C PHE A 550 -20.36 -24.12 8.34
N GLY A 551 -19.56 -25.02 8.94
CA GLY A 551 -19.92 -25.78 10.14
C GLY A 551 -21.05 -26.82 9.97
N LYS A 552 -21.81 -26.82 8.87
CA LYS A 552 -22.90 -27.79 8.61
C LYS A 552 -22.44 -29.08 7.93
N GLN A 553 -21.21 -29.09 7.41
CA GLN A 553 -20.58 -30.24 6.79
C GLN A 553 -19.56 -30.82 7.77
N SER A 554 -19.69 -32.11 8.12
CA SER A 554 -18.67 -32.79 8.92
C SER A 554 -17.40 -32.97 8.10
N GLY A 555 -16.23 -32.67 8.68
CA GLY A 555 -14.93 -32.89 8.04
C GLY A 555 -14.46 -31.79 7.09
N ILE A 556 -14.67 -30.52 7.46
CA ILE A 556 -14.06 -29.36 6.78
C ILE A 556 -12.54 -29.47 6.92
N LYS A 557 -11.85 -29.84 5.83
CA LYS A 557 -10.39 -30.10 5.83
C LYS A 557 -9.59 -28.84 6.12
N GLU A 558 -10.16 -27.68 5.83
CA GLU A 558 -9.59 -26.36 6.04
C GLU A 558 -9.36 -26.06 7.53
N LEU A 559 -10.16 -26.64 8.42
CA LEU A 559 -10.00 -26.52 9.88
C LEU A 559 -8.89 -27.40 10.46
N LEU A 560 -8.31 -28.31 9.66
CA LEU A 560 -7.14 -29.09 10.04
C LEU A 560 -5.84 -28.29 9.93
N TYR A 561 -5.88 -27.02 9.53
CA TYR A 561 -4.69 -26.17 9.38
C TYR A 561 -4.74 -25.00 10.37
N ASP A 562 -3.74 -24.94 11.25
CA ASP A 562 -3.66 -23.97 12.34
C ASP A 562 -3.34 -22.54 11.90
N THR A 563 -2.72 -22.40 10.74
CA THR A 563 -2.40 -21.14 10.07
C THR A 563 -2.32 -21.37 8.57
N GLN A 564 -2.46 -20.31 7.78
CA GLN A 564 -2.26 -20.32 6.33
C GLN A 564 -0.85 -20.73 5.84
N TYR A 565 0.14 -20.84 6.74
CA TYR A 565 1.50 -21.32 6.40
C TYR A 565 1.69 -22.83 6.54
N HIS A 566 0.80 -23.54 7.24
CA HIS A 566 0.91 -24.99 7.37
C HIS A 566 0.78 -25.67 6.00
N LYS A 567 1.81 -26.43 5.59
CA LYS A 567 1.79 -27.19 4.33
C LYS A 567 0.90 -28.43 4.43
N TYR A 568 0.83 -29.03 5.62
CA TYR A 568 0.11 -30.27 5.89
C TYR A 568 -0.98 -30.06 6.95
N PRO A 569 -2.10 -30.78 6.86
CA PRO A 569 -3.11 -30.78 7.93
C PRO A 569 -2.54 -31.45 9.19
N GLY A 570 -3.00 -30.99 10.35
CA GLY A 570 -2.68 -31.57 11.66
C GLY A 570 -3.29 -32.96 11.85
N ASP A 571 -2.76 -33.69 12.83
CA ASP A 571 -3.09 -35.09 13.09
C ASP A 571 -4.16 -35.23 14.19
N LEU A 572 -5.31 -35.80 13.79
CA LEU A 572 -6.42 -36.10 14.69
C LEU A 572 -6.16 -37.30 15.62
N SER A 573 -5.06 -38.03 15.43
CA SER A 573 -4.63 -39.10 16.34
C SER A 573 -3.95 -38.58 17.62
N ARG A 574 -3.48 -37.33 17.58
CA ARG A 574 -2.90 -36.62 18.74
C ARG A 574 -4.01 -36.08 19.66
N THR A 575 -3.63 -35.70 20.88
CA THR A 575 -4.53 -35.11 21.87
C THR A 575 -4.06 -33.70 22.26
N GLU A 576 -5.00 -32.79 22.56
CA GLU A 576 -4.71 -31.39 22.93
C GLU A 576 -3.71 -31.23 24.08
N SER A 577 -3.54 -32.26 24.92
CA SER A 577 -2.59 -32.25 26.05
C SER A 577 -1.18 -32.75 25.71
N SER A 578 -0.93 -33.24 24.49
CA SER A 578 0.35 -33.87 24.12
C SER A 578 1.43 -32.87 23.71
N ASP A 579 1.06 -31.62 23.41
CA ASP A 579 1.97 -30.62 22.83
C ASP A 579 2.80 -29.87 23.89
N THR A 580 2.83 -30.38 25.13
CA THR A 580 3.75 -29.94 26.19
C THR A 580 4.85 -30.99 26.35
N GLU A 581 6.08 -30.64 25.95
CA GLU A 581 7.31 -31.43 26.08
C GLU A 581 7.45 -32.71 25.21
N SER A 582 7.70 -32.52 23.90
CA SER A 582 8.47 -33.51 23.12
C SER A 582 9.43 -32.86 22.11
N VAL A 583 10.49 -32.22 22.63
CA VAL A 583 11.65 -31.76 21.83
C VAL A 583 12.58 -32.91 21.42
N ASP A 584 12.03 -33.94 20.80
CA ASP A 584 12.77 -35.09 20.27
C ASP A 584 12.05 -35.68 19.05
N SER A 585 12.56 -35.41 17.84
CA SER A 585 12.73 -36.44 16.79
C SER A 585 13.54 -35.97 15.58
N ALA A 586 14.47 -36.85 15.20
CA ALA A 586 15.09 -37.07 13.90
C ALA A 586 14.93 -36.03 12.78
N ALA A 587 16.07 -35.58 12.27
CA ALA A 587 16.18 -35.05 10.91
C ALA A 587 16.06 -36.19 9.88
N ASP A 588 14.83 -36.55 9.50
CA ASP A 588 14.59 -37.36 8.31
C ASP A 588 14.56 -36.46 7.06
N SER A 589 15.62 -36.58 6.27
CA SER A 589 15.84 -35.80 5.06
C SER A 589 15.09 -36.39 3.86
N ASP A 590 13.78 -36.21 3.82
CA ASP A 590 13.00 -36.46 2.59
C ASP A 590 13.28 -35.34 1.57
N THR A 591 14.29 -35.57 0.72
CA THR A 591 14.56 -34.78 -0.47
C THR A 591 13.49 -35.00 -1.54
N ASP A 592 12.28 -34.50 -1.31
CA ASP A 592 11.24 -34.47 -2.33
C ASP A 592 11.58 -33.40 -3.37
N SER A 593 11.98 -33.85 -4.56
CA SER A 593 12.43 -32.97 -5.66
C SER A 593 11.25 -32.44 -6.45
N GLY A 594 10.42 -31.64 -5.78
CA GLY A 594 9.30 -30.88 -6.35
C GLY A 594 9.58 -29.38 -6.33
N SER A 595 9.42 -28.73 -7.49
CA SER A 595 9.71 -27.30 -7.69
C SER A 595 8.64 -26.37 -7.09
N ASP A 596 8.48 -26.35 -5.76
CA ASP A 596 7.59 -25.41 -5.05
C ASP A 596 8.14 -25.03 -3.66
N SER A 597 9.29 -24.34 -3.66
CA SER A 597 9.91 -23.78 -2.45
C SER A 597 9.36 -22.40 -2.12
N GLU A 598 8.08 -22.30 -1.77
CA GLU A 598 7.50 -21.07 -1.22
C GLU A 598 8.10 -20.76 0.18
N PRO A 599 8.89 -19.68 0.34
CA PRO A 599 9.71 -19.50 1.52
C PRO A 599 8.88 -19.05 2.72
N GLY A 600 8.76 -19.92 3.72
CA GLY A 600 8.09 -19.64 5.00
C GLY A 600 6.97 -20.59 5.38
N ARG A 601 6.65 -21.61 4.56
CA ARG A 601 5.69 -22.65 4.96
C ARG A 601 6.21 -23.50 6.12
N ILE A 602 5.30 -23.83 7.03
CA ILE A 602 5.53 -24.75 8.15
C ILE A 602 5.33 -26.18 7.62
N THR A 603 6.35 -27.03 7.78
CA THR A 603 6.37 -28.42 7.29
C THR A 603 6.01 -29.46 8.34
N GLU A 604 5.77 -29.03 9.57
CA GLU A 604 5.31 -29.86 10.69
C GLU A 604 3.97 -30.53 10.33
N LYS A 605 3.87 -31.83 10.66
CA LYS A 605 2.70 -32.70 10.43
C LYS A 605 2.07 -33.17 11.75
N ASP A 606 2.72 -32.83 12.86
CA ASP A 606 2.68 -33.54 14.14
C ASP A 606 2.01 -32.69 15.24
N TYR A 607 1.09 -31.81 14.85
CA TYR A 607 0.33 -30.94 15.74
C TYR A 607 -1.15 -31.34 15.78
N TYR A 608 -1.82 -31.11 16.91
CA TYR A 608 -3.27 -31.22 16.98
C TYR A 608 -3.93 -29.94 16.41
N PRO A 609 -4.91 -30.04 15.49
CA PRO A 609 -5.48 -28.86 14.84
C PRO A 609 -6.38 -28.06 15.79
N LYS A 610 -5.90 -26.92 16.30
CA LYS A 610 -6.62 -26.07 17.29
C LYS A 610 -7.99 -25.58 16.79
N ARG A 611 -8.16 -25.49 15.46
CA ARG A 611 -9.34 -24.90 14.80
C ARG A 611 -10.46 -25.90 14.54
N LEU A 612 -10.29 -27.17 14.92
CA LEU A 612 -11.21 -28.28 14.63
C LEU A 612 -12.66 -28.02 15.08
N ASN A 613 -12.84 -27.31 16.20
CA ASN A 613 -14.15 -27.04 16.78
C ASN A 613 -14.82 -25.75 16.23
N GLN A 614 -14.13 -24.98 15.37
CA GLN A 614 -14.64 -23.72 14.83
C GLN A 614 -15.89 -23.95 13.97
N ASN A 615 -16.99 -23.26 14.32
CA ASN A 615 -18.29 -23.40 13.65
C ASN A 615 -18.78 -22.12 12.94
N ILE A 616 -18.02 -21.03 13.01
CA ILE A 616 -18.28 -19.78 12.30
C ILE A 616 -17.24 -19.56 11.18
N ALA A 617 -17.65 -18.84 10.12
CA ALA A 617 -16.76 -18.34 9.08
C ALA A 617 -17.10 -16.87 8.78
N PHE A 618 -16.17 -16.19 8.12
CA PHE A 618 -16.18 -14.74 7.96
C PHE A 618 -16.44 -14.35 6.51
N CYS A 619 -17.16 -13.24 6.31
CA CYS A 619 -17.33 -12.64 5.00
C CYS A 619 -16.36 -11.47 4.85
N TYR A 620 -15.47 -11.54 3.86
CA TYR A 620 -14.53 -10.48 3.53
C TYR A 620 -14.95 -9.75 2.26
N LEU A 621 -14.73 -8.43 2.27
CA LEU A 621 -14.70 -7.58 1.09
C LEU A 621 -13.21 -7.31 0.77
N LEU A 622 -12.83 -7.55 -0.47
CA LEU A 622 -11.47 -7.46 -0.97
C LEU A 622 -11.37 -6.26 -1.92
N ASP A 623 -10.48 -5.31 -1.66
CA ASP A 623 -10.22 -4.13 -2.51
C ASP A 623 -9.42 -4.52 -3.76
N THR A 624 -10.15 -4.78 -4.85
CA THR A 624 -9.64 -5.26 -6.13
C THR A 624 -9.26 -4.14 -7.10
N ARG A 625 -9.29 -2.88 -6.67
CA ARG A 625 -8.90 -1.74 -7.53
C ARG A 625 -7.46 -1.89 -8.02
N ASN A 626 -7.29 -1.85 -9.34
CA ASN A 626 -6.04 -2.03 -10.08
C ASN A 626 -5.47 -3.46 -10.08
N ILE A 627 -6.25 -4.46 -9.66
CA ILE A 627 -5.85 -5.88 -9.68
C ILE A 627 -6.54 -6.57 -10.86
N GLU A 628 -5.89 -7.54 -11.50
CA GLU A 628 -6.50 -8.34 -12.58
C GLU A 628 -7.63 -9.22 -11.99
N ILE A 629 -8.85 -8.98 -12.45
CA ILE A 629 -10.05 -9.75 -12.14
C ILE A 629 -10.56 -10.44 -13.40
N VAL A 630 -10.69 -11.76 -13.35
CA VAL A 630 -11.16 -12.61 -14.46
C VAL A 630 -12.61 -13.05 -14.16
N PRO A 631 -13.63 -12.33 -14.67
CA PRO A 631 -15.03 -12.70 -14.52
C PRO A 631 -15.38 -13.92 -15.38
N ALA A 632 -15.88 -14.99 -14.74
CA ALA A 632 -16.16 -16.26 -15.39
C ALA A 632 -17.25 -16.15 -16.47
N ARG A 633 -18.45 -15.68 -16.09
CA ARG A 633 -19.60 -15.59 -17.01
C ARG A 633 -19.38 -14.65 -18.18
N GLU A 634 -18.65 -13.56 -17.98
CA GLU A 634 -18.25 -12.64 -19.05
C GLU A 634 -17.30 -13.34 -20.04
N ASN A 635 -16.38 -14.21 -19.57
CA ASN A 635 -15.56 -15.04 -20.47
C ASN A 635 -16.37 -16.12 -21.20
N TYR A 636 -17.23 -16.87 -20.50
CA TYR A 636 -18.11 -17.86 -21.12
C TYR A 636 -18.97 -17.27 -22.25
N HIS A 637 -19.37 -16.01 -22.10
CA HIS A 637 -20.29 -15.33 -23.01
C HIS A 637 -19.59 -14.56 -24.14
N PHE A 638 -18.53 -13.81 -23.85
CA PHE A 638 -17.82 -13.00 -24.84
C PHE A 638 -16.60 -13.68 -25.48
N ASN A 639 -15.95 -14.64 -24.79
CA ASN A 639 -14.61 -15.10 -25.13
C ASN A 639 -14.56 -16.56 -25.62
N ARG A 640 -15.16 -16.81 -26.80
CA ARG A 640 -15.33 -18.19 -27.30
C ARG A 640 -14.02 -18.98 -27.45
N ASP A 641 -12.92 -18.34 -27.82
CA ASP A 641 -11.63 -19.03 -27.98
C ASP A 641 -11.09 -19.58 -26.66
N ALA A 642 -11.25 -18.84 -25.55
CA ALA A 642 -10.82 -19.29 -24.23
C ALA A 642 -11.69 -20.45 -23.72
N LEU A 643 -12.98 -20.44 -24.06
CA LEU A 643 -13.92 -21.53 -23.78
C LEU A 643 -13.68 -22.78 -24.65
N ASP A 644 -13.23 -22.60 -25.89
CA ASP A 644 -12.86 -23.72 -26.75
C ASP A 644 -11.49 -24.31 -26.33
N GLU A 645 -10.54 -23.46 -25.90
CA GLU A 645 -9.29 -23.89 -25.28
C GLU A 645 -9.52 -24.62 -23.94
N SER A 646 -10.46 -24.18 -23.11
CA SER A 646 -10.78 -24.86 -21.83
C SER A 646 -11.44 -26.23 -22.02
N LYS A 647 -12.02 -26.50 -23.20
CA LYS A 647 -12.56 -27.82 -23.58
C LYS A 647 -11.55 -28.70 -24.30
N ARG A 648 -10.42 -28.14 -24.73
CA ARG A 648 -9.40 -28.86 -25.49
C ARG A 648 -8.62 -29.80 -24.58
N THR A 649 -8.37 -31.04 -25.02
CA THR A 649 -7.50 -31.97 -24.29
C THR A 649 -6.11 -31.37 -24.12
N GLY A 650 -5.66 -31.18 -22.87
CA GLY A 650 -4.41 -30.49 -22.58
C GLY A 650 -4.45 -28.97 -22.84
N GLY A 651 -5.64 -28.37 -22.81
CA GLY A 651 -5.82 -26.93 -22.62
C GLY A 651 -5.47 -26.55 -21.19
N LYS A 652 -4.89 -25.35 -21.01
CA LYS A 652 -4.62 -24.80 -19.67
C LYS A 652 -5.73 -23.88 -19.17
N THR A 653 -6.46 -23.23 -20.05
CA THR A 653 -7.48 -22.24 -19.68
C THR A 653 -8.66 -22.89 -18.96
N TRP A 654 -9.18 -22.26 -17.91
CA TRP A 654 -10.36 -22.72 -17.19
C TRP A 654 -11.02 -21.55 -16.43
N PHE A 655 -12.27 -21.75 -16.03
CA PHE A 655 -13.09 -20.77 -15.29
C PHE A 655 -13.88 -21.51 -14.19
N PRO A 656 -14.28 -20.83 -13.11
CA PRO A 656 -15.11 -21.43 -12.07
C PRO A 656 -16.55 -21.66 -12.56
N ASP A 657 -17.22 -22.66 -11.98
CA ASP A 657 -18.55 -23.09 -12.41
C ASP A 657 -19.70 -22.18 -11.89
N ASP A 658 -19.54 -21.53 -10.73
CA ASP A 658 -20.58 -20.69 -10.11
C ASP A 658 -20.84 -19.41 -10.92
N ASP A 659 -22.13 -19.10 -11.10
CA ASP A 659 -22.65 -17.98 -11.88
C ASP A 659 -22.08 -16.61 -11.51
N LEU A 660 -21.74 -16.38 -10.24
CA LEU A 660 -21.23 -15.09 -9.76
C LEU A 660 -19.79 -15.20 -9.25
N GLU A 661 -19.05 -16.24 -9.63
CA GLU A 661 -17.67 -16.46 -9.22
C GLU A 661 -16.67 -15.93 -10.28
N GLY A 662 -15.50 -15.53 -9.81
CA GLY A 662 -14.42 -15.00 -10.64
C GLY A 662 -13.09 -15.06 -9.90
N HIS A 663 -12.00 -14.96 -10.64
CA HIS A 663 -10.66 -15.07 -10.05
C HIS A 663 -9.97 -13.71 -9.92
N ILE A 664 -9.39 -13.51 -8.75
CA ILE A 664 -8.46 -12.43 -8.43
C ILE A 664 -7.05 -12.94 -8.71
N SER A 665 -6.31 -12.23 -9.56
CA SER A 665 -4.88 -12.47 -9.80
C SER A 665 -4.09 -11.92 -8.61
N ILE A 666 -3.39 -12.79 -7.89
CA ILE A 666 -2.61 -12.40 -6.70
C ILE A 666 -1.15 -12.84 -6.83
N SER A 667 -0.27 -12.08 -6.17
CA SER A 667 1.17 -12.40 -6.12
C SER A 667 1.44 -13.70 -5.34
N SER A 668 2.65 -14.24 -5.47
CA SER A 668 3.12 -15.36 -4.62
C SER A 668 3.04 -15.04 -3.12
N ARG A 669 3.10 -13.76 -2.72
CA ARG A 669 2.95 -13.30 -1.33
C ARG A 669 1.50 -13.23 -0.85
N GLY A 670 0.50 -13.58 -1.65
CA GLY A 670 -0.90 -13.40 -1.27
C GLY A 670 -1.45 -12.00 -1.57
N PHE A 671 -2.64 -11.74 -1.03
CA PHE A 671 -3.40 -10.49 -1.15
C PHE A 671 -3.20 -9.63 0.11
N SER A 672 -2.73 -8.38 -0.03
CA SER A 672 -2.35 -7.52 1.11
C SER A 672 -3.49 -7.31 2.11
N ALA A 673 -3.20 -7.40 3.42
CA ALA A 673 -4.18 -7.18 4.49
C ALA A 673 -4.79 -5.77 4.51
N ASP A 674 -4.08 -4.76 4.00
CA ASP A 674 -4.62 -3.40 3.86
C ASP A 674 -5.81 -3.31 2.89
N ARG A 675 -5.95 -4.32 2.02
CA ARG A 675 -7.05 -4.46 1.05
C ARG A 675 -8.18 -5.36 1.56
N ILE A 676 -8.06 -5.95 2.75
CA ILE A 676 -9.03 -6.88 3.31
C ILE A 676 -9.90 -6.17 4.34
N TRP A 677 -11.23 -6.27 4.15
CA TRP A 677 -12.23 -5.68 5.02
C TRP A 677 -13.14 -6.79 5.53
N LEU A 678 -13.30 -6.91 6.85
CA LEU A 678 -14.27 -7.82 7.43
C LEU A 678 -15.67 -7.20 7.35
N VAL A 679 -16.63 -7.93 6.81
CA VAL A 679 -18.06 -7.58 6.82
C VAL A 679 -18.70 -8.08 8.11
N ASN A 680 -19.49 -7.23 8.77
CA ASN A 680 -20.22 -7.58 10.00
C ASN A 680 -21.31 -8.64 9.77
N SER A 681 -21.73 -9.33 10.82
CA SER A 681 -22.67 -10.47 10.74
C SER A 681 -24.06 -10.09 10.20
N THR A 682 -24.44 -8.81 10.29
CA THR A 682 -25.68 -8.26 9.72
C THR A 682 -25.56 -7.88 8.25
N PHE A 683 -24.36 -7.88 7.66
CA PHE A 683 -24.07 -7.51 6.27
C PHE A 683 -24.41 -6.05 5.94
N THR A 684 -24.23 -5.15 6.90
CA THR A 684 -24.53 -3.71 6.80
C THR A 684 -23.30 -2.82 6.87
N ARG A 685 -22.15 -3.34 7.31
CA ARG A 685 -20.89 -2.59 7.45
C ARG A 685 -19.68 -3.48 7.21
N ALA A 686 -18.59 -2.89 6.73
CA ALA A 686 -17.26 -3.50 6.75
C ALA A 686 -16.19 -2.52 7.26
N ALA A 687 -15.17 -3.06 7.93
CA ALA A 687 -13.98 -2.34 8.39
C ALA A 687 -12.70 -3.10 8.01
N ARG A 688 -11.59 -2.39 7.81
CA ARG A 688 -10.30 -2.98 7.43
C ARG A 688 -9.78 -3.90 8.53
N VAL A 689 -9.24 -5.09 8.18
CA VAL A 689 -8.82 -6.09 9.18
C VAL A 689 -7.69 -5.60 10.08
N SER A 690 -6.79 -4.74 9.56
CA SER A 690 -5.73 -4.11 10.36
C SER A 690 -6.27 -3.09 11.37
N ASP A 691 -7.34 -2.36 11.03
CA ASP A 691 -8.01 -1.45 11.97
C ASP A 691 -8.76 -2.19 13.07
N ILE A 692 -9.38 -3.33 12.75
CA ILE A 692 -10.04 -4.23 13.70
C ILE A 692 -9.02 -4.85 14.67
N TYR A 693 -7.88 -5.32 14.17
CA TYR A 693 -6.79 -5.86 14.98
C TYR A 693 -6.25 -4.81 15.96
N LEU A 694 -5.94 -3.60 15.45
CA LEU A 694 -5.52 -2.48 16.29
C LEU A 694 -6.56 -2.12 17.38
N GLN A 695 -7.86 -2.16 17.04
CA GLN A 695 -8.92 -1.81 17.99
C GLN A 695 -9.02 -2.81 19.15
N SER A 696 -8.74 -4.11 18.92
CA SER A 696 -8.79 -5.12 19.98
C SER A 696 -7.71 -4.94 21.06
N TYR A 697 -6.53 -4.40 20.72
CA TYR A 697 -5.49 -4.13 21.72
C TYR A 697 -5.79 -2.90 22.57
N VAL A 698 -6.65 -2.03 22.08
CA VAL A 698 -7.04 -0.80 22.75
C VAL A 698 -8.02 -1.06 23.91
N HIS A 699 -8.71 -2.21 23.93
CA HIS A 699 -9.70 -2.59 24.95
C HIS A 699 -9.29 -3.79 25.83
N ALA A 700 -8.08 -4.34 25.66
CA ALA A 700 -7.57 -5.44 26.48
C ALA A 700 -7.40 -5.04 27.96
N ASP A 701 -8.27 -5.56 28.83
CA ASP A 701 -8.39 -5.16 30.24
C ASP A 701 -7.31 -5.82 31.12
N HIS A 702 -6.15 -5.16 31.21
CA HIS A 702 -5.01 -5.48 32.09
C HIS A 702 -4.38 -6.89 32.00
N SER A 703 -4.81 -7.73 31.06
CA SER A 703 -4.28 -9.08 30.83
C SER A 703 -2.98 -9.07 30.00
N THR A 704 -2.09 -10.03 30.28
CA THR A 704 -0.90 -10.34 29.46
C THR A 704 -1.23 -10.98 28.10
N ARG A 705 -2.51 -11.25 27.83
CA ARG A 705 -3.08 -11.80 26.60
C ARG A 705 -3.93 -10.72 25.91
N GLY A 706 -3.87 -10.61 24.59
CA GLY A 706 -4.65 -9.63 23.85
C GLY A 706 -6.13 -10.01 23.76
N GLU A 707 -7.01 -9.00 23.60
CA GLU A 707 -8.43 -9.25 23.33
C GLU A 707 -8.62 -10.02 22.02
N ALA A 708 -7.82 -9.71 20.98
CA ALA A 708 -7.76 -10.47 19.73
C ALA A 708 -7.56 -11.97 20.00
N ASP A 709 -6.55 -12.37 20.77
CA ASP A 709 -6.25 -13.77 21.02
C ASP A 709 -7.39 -14.46 21.81
N SER A 710 -8.00 -13.75 22.76
CA SER A 710 -9.17 -14.27 23.51
C SER A 710 -10.42 -14.43 22.65
N ILE A 711 -10.65 -13.55 21.67
CA ILE A 711 -11.70 -13.71 20.66
C ILE A 711 -11.34 -14.85 19.71
N GLU A 712 -10.09 -14.93 19.22
CA GLU A 712 -9.61 -15.94 18.27
C GLU A 712 -9.71 -17.36 18.83
N GLU A 713 -9.30 -17.57 20.08
CA GLU A 713 -9.39 -18.87 20.74
C GLU A 713 -10.83 -19.30 21.01
N ARG A 714 -11.72 -18.37 21.35
CA ARG A 714 -13.16 -18.69 21.50
C ARG A 714 -13.78 -19.05 20.15
N THR A 715 -13.36 -18.41 19.06
CA THR A 715 -13.72 -18.81 17.69
C THR A 715 -13.27 -20.24 17.39
N TRP A 716 -12.00 -20.57 17.69
CA TRP A 716 -11.43 -21.90 17.46
C TRP A 716 -12.08 -22.99 18.33
N ALA A 717 -12.43 -22.67 19.58
CA ALA A 717 -13.16 -23.54 20.49
C ALA A 717 -14.66 -23.71 20.15
N GLY A 718 -15.15 -23.12 19.05
CA GLY A 718 -16.53 -23.27 18.59
C GLY A 718 -17.56 -22.39 19.32
N ALA A 719 -17.14 -21.33 20.00
CA ALA A 719 -18.05 -20.37 20.57
C ALA A 719 -18.69 -19.52 19.46
N ASN A 720 -19.99 -19.23 19.56
CA ASN A 720 -20.68 -18.33 18.63
C ASN A 720 -20.43 -16.86 19.04
N ASN A 721 -19.26 -16.33 18.71
CA ASN A 721 -18.74 -15.03 19.14
C ASN A 721 -18.67 -13.97 18.03
N LEU A 722 -19.47 -14.10 16.96
CA LEU A 722 -19.54 -13.11 15.87
C LEU A 722 -19.85 -11.68 16.37
N SER A 723 -20.59 -11.55 17.47
CA SER A 723 -20.87 -10.27 18.14
C SER A 723 -19.62 -9.49 18.52
N ASP A 724 -18.53 -10.16 18.82
CA ASP A 724 -17.31 -9.52 19.34
C ASP A 724 -16.54 -8.89 18.18
N TYR A 725 -16.53 -9.56 17.02
CA TYR A 725 -16.03 -8.99 15.77
C TYR A 725 -16.90 -7.82 15.28
N ASP A 726 -18.23 -7.93 15.38
CA ASP A 726 -19.15 -6.85 15.07
C ASP A 726 -18.93 -5.62 15.96
N MET A 727 -18.70 -5.84 17.27
CA MET A 727 -18.36 -4.80 18.23
C MET A 727 -17.05 -4.09 17.87
N LEU A 728 -16.01 -4.82 17.47
CA LEU A 728 -14.75 -4.22 16.98
C LEU A 728 -14.98 -3.39 15.71
N ILE A 729 -15.81 -3.85 14.76
CA ILE A 729 -16.17 -3.07 13.56
C ILE A 729 -16.89 -1.76 13.94
N ASP A 730 -17.80 -1.81 14.92
CA ASP A 730 -18.53 -0.64 15.39
C ASP A 730 -17.65 0.32 16.18
N GLN A 731 -16.66 -0.18 16.92
CA GLN A 731 -15.62 0.63 17.57
C GLN A 731 -14.70 1.32 16.55
N VAL A 732 -14.31 0.63 15.46
CA VAL A 732 -13.56 1.24 14.34
C VAL A 732 -14.38 2.38 13.71
N ALA A 733 -15.70 2.20 13.52
CA ALA A 733 -16.58 3.27 13.06
C ALA A 733 -16.65 4.44 14.05
N ALA A 734 -16.76 4.16 15.36
CA ALA A 734 -16.79 5.18 16.41
C ALA A 734 -15.46 5.94 16.54
N ALA A 735 -14.34 5.32 16.17
CA ALA A 735 -13.02 5.94 16.09
C ALA A 735 -12.84 6.89 14.88
N ASN A 736 -13.89 7.11 14.07
CA ASN A 736 -13.85 7.85 12.80
C ASN A 736 -12.84 7.29 11.78
N LYS A 737 -12.49 6.01 11.90
CA LYS A 737 -11.67 5.30 10.92
C LYS A 737 -12.51 4.92 9.68
N PRO A 738 -11.88 4.65 8.52
CA PRO A 738 -12.60 4.25 7.32
C PRO A 738 -13.47 3.00 7.52
N VAL A 739 -14.76 3.13 7.21
CA VAL A 739 -15.73 2.01 7.17
C VAL A 739 -16.60 2.11 5.92
N ILE A 740 -16.96 0.96 5.36
CA ILE A 740 -17.89 0.86 4.23
C ILE A 740 -19.26 0.49 4.80
N ASN A 741 -20.31 1.27 4.50
CA ASN A 741 -21.67 0.95 4.91
C ASN A 741 -22.48 0.45 3.71
N PHE A 742 -23.26 -0.61 3.90
CA PHE A 742 -24.09 -1.23 2.87
C PHE A 742 -25.57 -0.91 3.08
N PRO A 743 -26.37 -0.75 2.01
CA PRO A 743 -27.80 -0.53 2.11
C PRO A 743 -28.52 -1.76 2.70
N ALA A 744 -29.11 -1.60 3.88
CA ALA A 744 -29.87 -2.66 4.54
C ALA A 744 -31.03 -3.16 3.65
N GLY A 745 -31.16 -4.49 3.53
CA GLY A 745 -32.24 -5.13 2.78
C GLY A 745 -32.11 -5.08 1.24
N LYS A 746 -31.05 -4.47 0.69
CA LYS A 746 -30.73 -4.54 -0.74
C LYS A 746 -29.61 -5.54 -1.00
N GLU A 747 -29.58 -6.09 -2.21
CA GLU A 747 -28.39 -6.81 -2.69
C GLU A 747 -27.27 -5.81 -2.99
N VAL A 748 -26.03 -6.25 -2.81
CA VAL A 748 -24.83 -5.46 -3.06
C VAL A 748 -23.88 -6.30 -3.92
N PHE A 749 -23.46 -5.72 -5.03
CA PHE A 749 -22.54 -6.31 -5.99
C PHE A 749 -21.20 -5.57 -6.00
N SER A 750 -20.18 -6.20 -6.57
CA SER A 750 -18.83 -5.65 -6.73
C SER A 750 -18.77 -4.22 -7.26
N ASN A 751 -19.65 -3.89 -8.22
CA ASN A 751 -19.69 -2.57 -8.84
C ASN A 751 -20.30 -1.48 -7.94
N ASP A 752 -21.07 -1.86 -6.92
CA ASP A 752 -21.77 -0.92 -6.03
C ASP A 752 -20.87 -0.43 -4.89
N VAL A 753 -19.72 -1.09 -4.67
CA VAL A 753 -18.76 -0.72 -3.62
C VAL A 753 -17.98 0.52 -4.03
N VAL A 754 -18.04 1.55 -3.18
CA VAL A 754 -17.23 2.77 -3.30
C VAL A 754 -16.31 2.88 -2.09
N PHE A 755 -15.01 2.79 -2.32
CA PHE A 755 -14.01 3.18 -1.33
C PHE A 755 -13.89 4.69 -1.32
N THR A 756 -14.12 5.31 -0.16
CA THR A 756 -13.71 6.70 0.05
C THR A 756 -12.19 6.80 -0.18
N PRO A 757 -11.69 7.77 -0.95
CA PRO A 757 -10.25 7.99 -1.03
C PRO A 757 -9.73 8.33 0.38
N ASP A 758 -8.60 7.73 0.77
CA ASP A 758 -7.91 8.14 1.98
C ASP A 758 -7.63 9.65 1.88
N LEU A 759 -7.91 10.42 2.95
CA LEU A 759 -7.91 11.90 2.96
C LEU A 759 -6.50 12.54 2.82
N ILE A 760 -5.55 11.83 2.22
CA ILE A 760 -4.13 12.17 2.07
C ILE A 760 -3.74 12.22 0.57
N THR A 761 -4.67 12.56 -0.32
CA THR A 761 -4.34 12.96 -1.70
C THR A 761 -4.89 14.36 -1.98
N PRO A 762 -4.07 15.43 -1.96
CA PRO A 762 -4.54 16.75 -2.34
C PRO A 762 -4.90 16.75 -3.82
N THR A 763 -6.16 17.06 -4.13
CA THR A 763 -6.66 17.14 -5.50
C THR A 763 -6.01 18.34 -6.20
N THR A 764 -5.04 18.09 -7.09
CA THR A 764 -4.61 19.10 -8.07
C THR A 764 -5.74 19.36 -9.05
N ALA A 765 -6.21 20.61 -9.07
CA ALA A 765 -7.04 21.19 -10.12
C ALA A 765 -6.21 21.55 -11.36
#